data_AF-A0A356NPZ6-F1
#
_entry.id   AF-A0A356NPZ6-F1
#
_cell.length_a   1.000
_cell.length_b   1.000
_cell.length_c   1.000
_cell.angle_alpha   90.00
_cell.angle_beta   90.00
_cell.angle_gamma   90.00
#
_symmetry.space_group_name_H-M   'P 1'
#
loop_
_entity.id
_entity.type
_entity.pdbx_description
1 polymer ?
#
loop_
_entity_poly.entity_id
_entity_poly.type
_entity_poly.pdbx_seq_one_letter_code
_entity_poly.pdbx_strand_id
1 'polypeptide(L)'
;MPATPLSSNRRRHDLDALRASAMLLGIGFHIAHSLAVGFPWFVQDVNQSKGPLILMYWVHGFRMPLFFILSGFFTAMMWRRRGFGAMIGHRFRRVFLPLVLMCFTVVPASNWAIRYAFSVPRSKPVVNSSPLNVVVKNFWTAIQQGDPSSLTRFLDEGADLSELHPELGTTPLSTAALFGQDAIVKILLENGADLEQKNKDGTTALHSAAFLGRVTIADILLEAGIDAEATNTRGETAKESALAPWEVTEWVVNTFSIPFDRGTVAEGRKRILNTLEGGENPRAAASVWAAIEQSDLHKLQAALDQGIEFAELHPESGMSALAYAAIRGETECVQLLLNAGANPNQRNRDKRGALHGAAFLGQTASAAALIEGGVDLEILGPDADMAADAARAPMDFAVFIAEQMQIDLEREAIRKGRAEVLALMAENGFTPKAQPFSLRLWLAKIGFSSFVHLWFLWYLCLLAVGFVLYAVVAKWIVRGRVSSAWVCSPLAVVLFIGLTMIPQYQMGRPFDFFGPDTSSDFVPNWVILGYYAIFFFFGAFYYDADDQKGRLGRYWPWVLAFGMLILFPAGLSTSGLALSAYSESIPEATRWGLGVAFKAAFAWAMSIGFIGLFRAVITRESRRIRYISDSSYWLYVIHFPIVILVQVWMQDWALGAWTKFTLSTAVITVLLLASYHLFVRYTPIGWMLNGKRQRPSHSDSAGSRP
;
A
#
# COMPACT_ATOMS: atom_id res chain seq x y z
N MET A 1 -32.05 39.51 7.98
CA MET A 1 -31.22 40.70 8.26
C MET A 1 -29.90 40.57 7.52
N PRO A 2 -29.42 41.60 6.80
CA PRO A 2 -28.13 41.53 6.14
C PRO A 2 -27.04 41.36 7.21
N ALA A 3 -26.17 40.38 7.02
CA ALA A 3 -25.05 40.12 7.91
C ALA A 3 -24.21 41.39 8.04
N THR A 4 -24.00 41.83 9.27
CA THR A 4 -22.98 42.84 9.59
C THR A 4 -21.67 42.44 8.90
N PRO A 5 -21.06 43.33 8.08
CA PRO A 5 -19.85 43.00 7.35
C PRO A 5 -18.76 42.60 8.35
N LEU A 6 -18.07 41.48 8.06
CA LEU A 6 -16.98 40.95 8.87
C LEU A 6 -15.95 42.06 9.15
N SER A 7 -15.87 42.51 10.41
CA SER A 7 -15.02 43.63 10.85
C SER A 7 -13.52 43.31 10.89
N SER A 8 -13.06 42.16 10.39
CA SER A 8 -11.63 41.94 10.12
C SER A 8 -11.38 41.57 8.67
N ASN A 9 -11.12 42.60 7.87
CA ASN A 9 -10.49 42.49 6.55
C ASN A 9 -9.02 41.98 6.64
N ARG A 10 -8.58 41.53 7.82
CA ARG A 10 -7.22 41.09 8.12
C ARG A 10 -7.01 39.68 7.59
N ARG A 11 -6.08 39.54 6.65
CA ARG A 11 -5.65 38.24 6.13
C ARG A 11 -4.95 37.45 7.24
N ARG A 12 -5.29 36.16 7.36
CA ARG A 12 -4.68 35.23 8.31
C ARG A 12 -3.37 34.67 7.73
N HIS A 13 -2.31 35.48 7.78
CA HIS A 13 -0.98 35.11 7.28
C HIS A 13 -0.38 33.91 8.03
N ASP A 14 -0.73 33.76 9.30
CA ASP A 14 -0.42 32.60 10.14
C ASP A 14 -0.94 31.30 9.54
N LEU A 15 -2.23 31.25 9.15
CA LEU A 15 -2.85 30.06 8.58
C LEU A 15 -2.39 29.78 7.14
N ASP A 16 -2.13 30.83 6.36
CA ASP A 16 -1.52 30.71 5.03
C ASP A 16 -0.12 30.07 5.10
N ALA A 17 0.69 30.50 6.07
CA ALA A 17 2.01 29.93 6.33
C ALA A 17 1.91 28.49 6.82
N LEU A 18 0.97 28.22 7.74
CA LEU A 18 0.78 26.88 8.30
C LEU A 18 0.39 25.86 7.24
N ARG A 19 -0.53 26.23 6.34
CA ARG A 19 -0.90 25.39 5.19
C ARG A 19 0.31 25.05 4.32
N ALA A 20 1.16 26.05 4.07
CA ALA A 20 2.37 25.88 3.28
C ALA A 20 3.35 24.92 3.95
N SER A 21 3.55 25.08 5.26
CA SER A 21 4.42 24.20 6.05
C SER A 21 3.89 22.77 6.11
N ALA A 22 2.58 22.56 6.24
CA ALA A 22 1.98 21.22 6.19
C ALA A 22 2.25 20.50 4.84
N MET A 23 2.23 21.24 3.72
CA MET A 23 2.59 20.71 2.40
C MET A 23 4.08 20.37 2.30
N LEU A 24 4.96 21.23 2.84
CA LEU A 24 6.42 20.99 2.84
C LEU A 24 6.80 19.78 3.72
N LEU A 25 6.12 19.57 4.85
CA LEU A 25 6.28 18.36 5.66
C LEU A 25 5.96 17.10 4.84
N GLY A 26 5.00 17.16 3.92
CA GLY A 26 4.70 16.06 3.00
C GLY A 26 5.83 15.73 2.01
N ILE A 27 6.64 16.72 1.60
CA ILE A 27 7.83 16.48 0.78
C ILE A 27 8.91 15.79 1.61
N GLY A 28 9.17 16.28 2.83
CA GLY A 28 10.08 15.63 3.77
C GLY A 28 9.67 14.20 4.09
N PHE A 29 8.36 13.95 4.25
CA PHE A 29 7.80 12.61 4.42
C PHE A 29 8.22 11.67 3.29
N HIS A 30 8.00 12.02 2.01
CA HIS A 30 8.39 11.15 0.89
C HIS A 30 9.90 10.98 0.73
N ILE A 31 10.71 11.99 1.08
CA ILE A 31 12.17 11.87 1.09
C ILE A 31 12.61 10.82 2.12
N ALA A 32 11.97 10.80 3.29
CA ALA A 32 12.30 9.87 4.37
C ALA A 32 12.04 8.40 4.01
N HIS A 33 11.13 8.11 3.05
CA HIS A 33 10.76 6.74 2.70
C HIS A 33 11.95 5.86 2.29
N SER A 34 12.84 6.34 1.41
CA SER A 34 13.99 5.55 0.96
C SER A 34 15.06 5.37 2.05
N LEU A 35 15.06 6.25 3.05
CA LEU A 35 16.03 6.30 4.15
C LEU A 35 15.54 5.58 5.41
N ALA A 36 14.26 5.20 5.45
CA ALA A 36 13.62 4.53 6.56
C ALA A 36 13.87 3.03 6.49
N VAL A 37 14.44 2.47 7.56
CA VAL A 37 14.69 1.01 7.65
C VAL A 37 13.37 0.25 7.56
N GLY A 38 13.34 -0.77 6.71
CA GLY A 38 12.22 -1.71 6.61
C GLY A 38 10.94 -1.13 5.99
N PHE A 39 10.97 0.12 5.51
CA PHE A 39 9.79 0.72 4.89
C PHE A 39 9.66 0.30 3.42
N PRO A 40 8.52 -0.29 2.99
CA PRO A 40 8.34 -0.75 1.62
C PRO A 40 8.21 0.44 0.66
N TRP A 41 9.30 0.73 -0.06
CA TRP A 41 9.40 1.82 -1.02
C TRP A 41 10.14 1.40 -2.28
N PHE A 42 9.82 2.02 -3.41
CA PHE A 42 10.39 1.66 -4.72
C PHE A 42 11.90 1.95 -4.84
N VAL A 43 12.43 2.89 -4.05
CA VAL A 43 13.88 3.14 -3.91
C VAL A 43 14.28 2.84 -2.47
N GLN A 44 15.33 2.05 -2.30
CA GLN A 44 15.92 1.69 -1.00
C GLN A 44 17.36 2.22 -0.98
N ASP A 45 17.66 3.10 -0.03
CA ASP A 45 18.99 3.70 0.11
C ASP A 45 19.97 2.73 0.79
N VAL A 46 21.27 2.84 0.48
CA VAL A 46 22.28 1.98 1.12
C VAL A 46 22.51 2.30 2.60
N ASN A 47 22.16 3.49 3.08
CA ASN A 47 22.41 3.95 4.46
C ASN A 47 21.11 4.31 5.19
N GLN A 48 20.23 3.33 5.40
CA GLN A 48 18.96 3.52 6.11
C GLN A 48 19.15 3.66 7.62
N SER A 49 18.20 4.32 8.29
CA SER A 49 18.13 4.33 9.76
C SER A 49 16.69 4.40 10.31
N LYS A 50 16.50 4.13 11.61
CA LYS A 50 15.19 4.24 12.28
C LYS A 50 14.70 5.69 12.43
N GLY A 51 15.61 6.68 12.40
CA GLY A 51 15.27 8.10 12.56
C GLY A 51 14.24 8.61 11.53
N PRO A 52 14.51 8.46 10.22
CA PRO A 52 13.54 8.77 9.16
C PRO A 52 12.20 8.05 9.31
N LEU A 53 12.19 6.81 9.81
CA LEU A 53 10.95 6.06 10.06
C LEU A 53 10.10 6.73 11.17
N ILE A 54 10.72 7.11 12.30
CA ILE A 54 10.04 7.84 13.38
C ILE A 54 9.51 9.20 12.87
N LEU A 55 10.32 9.91 12.08
CA LEU A 55 9.91 11.15 11.42
C LEU A 55 8.68 10.94 10.55
N MET A 56 8.63 9.83 9.80
CA MET A 56 7.48 9.49 8.96
C MET A 56 6.21 9.31 9.78
N TYR A 57 6.22 8.49 10.84
CA TYR A 57 5.04 8.31 11.70
C TYR A 57 4.58 9.62 12.31
N TRP A 58 5.53 10.42 12.80
CA TRP A 58 5.25 11.72 13.37
C TRP A 58 4.54 12.63 12.36
N VAL A 59 5.11 12.78 11.16
CA VAL A 59 4.57 13.64 10.10
C VAL A 59 3.25 13.11 9.55
N HIS A 60 3.13 11.80 9.32
CA HIS A 60 1.93 11.13 8.81
C HIS A 60 0.73 11.38 9.73
N GLY A 61 0.93 11.29 11.05
CA GLY A 61 -0.13 11.33 12.05
C GLY A 61 -0.96 12.59 12.15
N PHE A 62 -0.45 13.74 11.70
CA PHE A 62 -1.20 15.00 11.83
C PHE A 62 -1.18 15.87 10.58
N ARG A 63 -0.27 15.66 9.61
CA ARG A 63 -0.15 16.57 8.46
C ARG A 63 -1.44 16.66 7.65
N MET A 64 -2.07 15.51 7.38
CA MET A 64 -3.31 15.46 6.59
C MET A 64 -4.51 15.95 7.39
N PRO A 65 -4.73 15.51 8.66
CA PRO A 65 -5.70 16.14 9.55
C PRO A 65 -5.62 17.67 9.58
N LEU A 66 -4.42 18.22 9.78
CA LEU A 66 -4.18 19.66 9.77
C LEU A 66 -4.52 20.30 8.41
N PHE A 67 -4.11 19.68 7.31
CA PHE A 67 -4.43 20.14 5.95
C PHE A 67 -5.95 20.21 5.72
N PHE A 68 -6.71 19.21 6.17
CA PHE A 68 -8.17 19.19 6.04
C PHE A 68 -8.85 20.24 6.94
N ILE A 69 -8.37 20.47 8.17
CA ILE A 69 -8.82 21.61 9.01
C ILE A 69 -8.67 22.93 8.25
N LEU A 70 -7.49 23.22 7.71
CA LEU A 70 -7.24 24.47 6.99
C LEU A 70 -8.10 24.56 5.71
N SER A 71 -8.30 23.44 5.02
CA SER A 71 -9.13 23.38 3.82
C SER A 71 -10.59 23.72 4.13
N GLY A 72 -11.14 23.17 5.22
CA GLY A 72 -12.48 23.50 5.70
C GLY A 72 -12.62 24.96 6.11
N PHE A 73 -11.65 25.47 6.88
CA PHE A 73 -11.60 26.87 7.29
C PHE A 73 -11.66 27.83 6.10
N PHE A 74 -10.81 27.61 5.09
CA PHE A 74 -10.80 28.46 3.90
C PHE A 74 -12.05 28.27 3.02
N THR A 75 -12.71 27.10 3.06
CA THR A 75 -13.97 26.86 2.34
C THR A 75 -15.09 27.69 2.96
N ALA A 76 -15.26 27.62 4.28
CA ALA A 76 -16.20 28.45 5.01
C ALA A 76 -15.91 29.94 4.82
N MET A 77 -14.63 30.35 4.85
CA MET A 77 -14.23 31.73 4.60
C MET A 77 -14.68 32.25 3.24
N MET A 78 -14.45 31.48 2.18
CA MET A 78 -14.86 31.86 0.83
C MET A 78 -16.38 31.95 0.71
N TRP A 79 -17.09 30.98 1.27
CA TRP A 79 -18.54 30.99 1.28
C TRP A 79 -19.10 32.23 1.98
N ARG A 80 -18.63 32.52 3.20
CA ARG A 80 -19.11 33.65 4.01
C ARG A 80 -18.72 35.01 3.43
N ARG A 81 -17.56 35.12 2.77
CA ARG A 81 -17.07 36.40 2.21
C ARG A 81 -17.53 36.67 0.78
N ARG A 82 -17.71 35.64 -0.04
CA ARG A 82 -17.94 35.79 -1.49
C ARG A 82 -19.16 35.02 -2.02
N GLY A 83 -19.87 34.29 -1.16
CA GLY A 83 -21.04 33.50 -1.55
C GLY A 83 -20.70 32.16 -2.20
N PHE A 84 -21.74 31.37 -2.47
CA PHE A 84 -21.62 30.01 -3.00
C PHE A 84 -20.97 29.95 -4.39
N GLY A 85 -21.42 30.78 -5.34
CA GLY A 85 -20.92 30.75 -6.72
C GLY A 85 -19.41 31.02 -6.79
N ALA A 86 -18.94 32.03 -6.07
CA ALA A 86 -17.50 32.33 -5.99
C ALA A 86 -16.72 31.23 -5.28
N MET A 87 -17.29 30.60 -4.25
CA MET A 87 -16.66 29.47 -3.57
C MET A 87 -16.50 28.26 -4.50
N ILE A 88 -17.56 27.85 -5.18
CA ILE A 88 -17.55 26.72 -6.12
C ILE A 88 -16.58 26.98 -7.26
N GLY A 89 -16.66 28.14 -7.91
CA GLY A 89 -15.76 28.50 -9.00
C GLY A 89 -14.28 28.54 -8.56
N HIS A 90 -14.02 28.98 -7.33
CA HIS A 90 -12.66 28.93 -6.77
C HIS A 90 -12.20 27.50 -6.48
N ARG A 91 -13.04 26.64 -5.88
CA ARG A 91 -12.70 25.23 -5.62
C ARG A 91 -12.51 24.45 -6.91
N PHE A 92 -13.33 24.70 -7.92
CA PHE A 92 -13.17 24.13 -9.24
C PHE A 92 -11.78 24.46 -9.83
N ARG A 93 -11.40 25.73 -9.88
CA ARG A 93 -10.11 26.18 -10.45
C ARG A 93 -8.88 25.75 -9.64
N ARG A 94 -9.01 25.60 -8.31
CA ARG A 94 -7.89 25.31 -7.41
C ARG A 94 -7.80 23.87 -6.91
N VAL A 95 -8.82 23.05 -7.14
CA VAL A 95 -8.85 21.65 -6.67
C VAL A 95 -9.17 20.72 -7.84
N PHE A 96 -10.33 20.88 -8.47
CA PHE A 96 -10.79 19.98 -9.53
C PHE A 96 -9.96 20.08 -10.81
N LEU A 97 -9.73 21.29 -11.32
CA LEU A 97 -9.00 21.48 -12.57
C LEU A 97 -7.52 21.02 -12.47
N PRO A 98 -6.79 21.35 -11.38
CA PRO A 98 -5.48 20.74 -11.14
C PRO A 98 -5.54 19.22 -11.02
N LEU A 99 -6.52 18.65 -10.30
CA LEU A 99 -6.68 17.21 -10.21
C LEU A 99 -6.74 16.57 -11.61
N VAL A 100 -7.62 17.06 -12.49
CA VAL A 100 -7.76 16.57 -13.87
C VAL A 100 -6.46 16.72 -14.65
N LEU A 101 -5.85 17.92 -14.63
CA LEU A 101 -4.62 18.18 -15.38
C LEU A 101 -3.45 17.28 -14.92
N MET A 102 -3.37 17.00 -13.62
CA MET A 102 -2.30 16.19 -13.03
C MET A 102 -2.47 14.70 -13.31
N CYS A 103 -3.70 14.24 -13.51
CA CYS A 103 -3.94 12.89 -13.99
C CYS A 103 -3.31 12.62 -15.37
N PHE A 104 -3.23 13.64 -16.24
CA PHE A 104 -2.64 13.52 -17.57
C PHE A 104 -1.17 13.96 -17.66
N THR A 105 -0.58 14.46 -16.57
CA THR A 105 0.80 15.00 -16.58
C THR A 105 1.67 14.38 -15.50
N VAL A 106 1.35 14.62 -14.23
CA VAL A 106 2.14 14.13 -13.08
C VAL A 106 1.99 12.63 -12.89
N VAL A 107 0.79 12.05 -13.03
CA VAL A 107 0.61 10.59 -12.86
C VAL A 107 1.46 9.80 -13.88
N PRO A 108 1.43 10.09 -15.20
CA PRO A 108 2.34 9.47 -16.15
C PRO A 108 3.82 9.66 -15.81
N ALA A 109 4.21 10.88 -15.41
CA ALA A 109 5.60 11.18 -15.03
C ALA A 109 6.05 10.40 -13.78
N SER A 110 5.17 10.26 -12.79
CA SER A 110 5.42 9.44 -11.59
C SER A 110 5.54 7.98 -11.94
N ASN A 111 4.64 7.44 -12.75
CA ASN A 111 4.70 6.04 -13.19
C ASN A 111 5.98 5.76 -13.98
N TRP A 112 6.41 6.70 -14.84
CA TRP A 112 7.69 6.62 -15.53
C TRP A 112 8.87 6.63 -14.55
N ALA A 113 8.90 7.56 -13.58
CA ALA A 113 9.97 7.63 -12.59
C ALA A 113 10.06 6.37 -11.72
N ILE A 114 8.92 5.77 -11.36
CA ILE A 114 8.85 4.49 -10.66
C ILE A 114 9.43 3.37 -11.52
N ARG A 115 9.02 3.25 -12.79
CA ARG A 115 9.57 2.24 -13.72
C ARG A 115 11.07 2.42 -13.91
N TYR A 116 11.54 3.66 -14.01
CA TYR A 116 12.95 3.97 -14.07
C TYR A 116 13.68 3.52 -12.81
N ALA A 117 13.15 3.80 -11.61
CA ALA A 117 13.73 3.33 -10.36
C ALA A 117 13.85 1.79 -10.29
N PHE A 118 12.87 1.05 -10.82
CA PHE A 118 12.94 -0.41 -10.91
C PHE A 118 13.97 -0.91 -11.94
N SER A 119 14.28 -0.13 -12.97
CA SER A 119 15.27 -0.52 -13.99
C SER A 119 16.72 -0.36 -13.52
N VAL A 120 16.96 0.42 -12.45
CA VAL A 120 18.32 0.65 -11.92
C VAL A 120 18.72 -0.49 -10.96
N PRO A 121 19.87 -1.14 -11.15
CA PRO A 121 20.36 -2.19 -10.25
C PRO A 121 20.45 -1.72 -8.80
N ARG A 122 20.08 -2.60 -7.84
CA ARG A 122 20.04 -2.27 -6.41
C ARG A 122 21.31 -2.73 -5.70
N SER A 123 21.98 -1.80 -5.02
CA SER A 123 23.00 -2.12 -4.02
C SER A 123 22.33 -2.56 -2.72
N LYS A 124 22.89 -3.57 -2.04
CA LYS A 124 22.34 -4.04 -0.76
C LYS A 124 22.46 -2.94 0.32
N PRO A 125 21.43 -2.71 1.15
CA PRO A 125 21.53 -1.75 2.23
C PRO A 125 22.59 -2.16 3.25
N VAL A 126 23.50 -1.23 3.54
CA VAL A 126 24.43 -1.31 4.67
C VAL A 126 23.64 -0.88 5.90
N VAL A 127 23.16 -1.85 6.66
CA VAL A 127 22.58 -1.58 7.98
C VAL A 127 23.73 -1.16 8.89
N ASN A 128 24.01 0.14 8.96
CA ASN A 128 24.93 0.70 9.95
C ASN A 128 24.31 0.50 11.34
N SER A 129 24.71 -0.57 12.01
CA SER A 129 24.41 -0.81 13.42
C SER A 129 25.02 0.32 14.25
N SER A 130 24.23 1.35 14.55
CA SER A 130 24.62 2.37 15.51
C SER A 130 24.96 1.72 16.85
N PRO A 131 25.91 2.27 17.65
CA PRO A 131 26.40 1.64 18.88
C PRO A 131 25.38 1.55 20.03
N LEU A 132 24.15 2.01 19.80
CA LEU A 132 23.02 1.92 20.71
C LEU A 132 22.04 0.80 20.31
N ASN A 133 22.56 -0.27 19.69
CA ASN A 133 21.91 -1.57 19.75
C ASN A 133 21.93 -2.05 21.20
N VAL A 134 21.02 -1.53 22.02
CA VAL A 134 20.50 -2.33 23.11
C VAL A 134 19.71 -3.44 22.42
N VAL A 135 20.40 -4.54 22.09
CA VAL A 135 19.74 -5.82 21.86
C VAL A 135 19.04 -6.08 23.17
N VAL A 136 17.74 -5.78 23.23
CA VAL A 136 16.91 -6.12 24.38
C VAL A 136 16.91 -7.64 24.39
N LYS A 137 17.74 -8.24 25.24
CA LYS A 137 17.77 -9.68 25.45
C LYS A 137 16.45 -10.07 26.09
N ASN A 138 15.52 -10.56 25.29
CA ASN A 138 14.25 -11.13 25.71
C ASN A 138 14.07 -12.50 25.07
N PHE A 139 13.05 -13.22 25.53
CA PHE A 139 12.70 -14.57 25.09
C PHE A 139 12.68 -14.72 23.55
N TRP A 140 12.03 -13.79 22.85
CA TRP A 140 11.91 -13.80 21.39
C TRP A 140 13.23 -13.55 20.66
N THR A 141 14.08 -12.64 21.16
CA THR A 141 15.41 -12.42 20.56
C THR A 141 16.35 -13.61 20.76
N ALA A 142 16.23 -14.36 21.87
CA ALA A 142 16.99 -15.58 22.08
C ALA A 142 16.61 -16.67 21.07
N ILE A 143 15.30 -16.80 20.78
CA ILE A 143 14.77 -17.68 19.74
C ILE A 143 15.30 -17.28 18.36
N GLN A 144 15.19 -16.01 17.98
CA GLN A 144 15.60 -15.51 16.66
C GLN A 144 17.11 -15.66 16.42
N GLN A 145 17.93 -15.44 17.45
CA GLN A 145 19.39 -15.51 17.36
C GLN A 145 19.96 -16.92 17.50
N GLY A 146 19.15 -17.89 17.92
CA GLY A 146 19.65 -19.25 18.15
C GLY A 146 20.49 -19.35 19.43
N ASP A 147 20.15 -18.61 20.49
CA ASP A 147 20.85 -18.64 21.78
C ASP A 147 20.17 -19.60 22.77
N PRO A 148 20.60 -20.88 22.81
CA PRO A 148 19.98 -21.89 23.67
C PRO A 148 20.15 -21.56 25.16
N SER A 149 21.28 -20.96 25.57
CA SER A 149 21.55 -20.66 26.98
C SER A 149 20.60 -19.59 27.52
N SER A 150 20.37 -18.52 26.74
CA SER A 150 19.39 -17.51 27.13
C SER A 150 17.97 -18.05 27.08
N LEU A 151 17.62 -18.88 26.09
CA LEU A 151 16.30 -19.51 26.00
C LEU A 151 16.01 -20.39 27.23
N THR A 152 16.91 -21.32 27.58
CA THR A 152 16.75 -22.21 28.74
C THR A 152 16.57 -21.39 30.02
N ARG A 153 17.35 -20.33 30.20
CA ARG A 153 17.18 -19.44 31.34
C ARG A 153 15.78 -18.80 31.40
N PHE A 154 15.24 -18.33 30.27
CA PHE A 154 13.89 -17.75 30.26
C PHE A 154 12.80 -18.80 30.55
N LEU A 155 12.99 -20.04 30.10
CA LEU A 155 12.09 -21.15 30.40
C LEU A 155 12.14 -21.52 31.90
N ASP A 156 13.33 -21.54 32.50
CA ASP A 156 13.52 -21.73 33.95
C ASP A 156 12.90 -20.59 34.78
N GLU A 157 12.90 -19.37 34.25
CA GLU A 157 12.25 -18.19 34.84
C GLU A 157 10.71 -18.19 34.64
N GLY A 158 10.15 -19.19 33.94
CA GLY A 158 8.71 -19.42 33.79
C GLY A 158 8.08 -18.78 32.55
N ALA A 159 8.83 -18.59 31.46
CA ALA A 159 8.29 -18.08 30.20
C ALA A 159 7.15 -18.98 29.65
N ASP A 160 6.06 -18.36 29.21
CA ASP A 160 4.88 -19.07 28.69
C ASP A 160 5.06 -19.43 27.21
N LEU A 161 5.14 -20.72 26.91
CA LEU A 161 5.28 -21.24 25.55
C LEU A 161 4.03 -21.08 24.69
N SER A 162 2.87 -20.76 25.30
CA SER A 162 1.63 -20.48 24.60
C SER A 162 1.50 -19.02 24.17
N GLU A 163 2.41 -18.14 24.59
CA GLU A 163 2.38 -16.74 24.19
C GLU A 163 2.78 -16.57 22.72
N LEU A 164 2.01 -15.78 21.96
CA LEU A 164 2.34 -15.42 20.57
C LEU A 164 3.23 -14.20 20.54
N HIS A 165 4.20 -14.18 19.62
CA HIS A 165 5.09 -13.06 19.38
C HIS A 165 4.27 -11.76 19.25
N PRO A 166 4.54 -10.72 20.07
CA PRO A 166 3.67 -9.56 20.17
C PRO A 166 3.43 -8.83 18.83
N GLU A 167 4.49 -8.73 18.02
CA GLU A 167 4.48 -8.06 16.71
C GLU A 167 4.10 -8.99 15.55
N LEU A 168 4.67 -10.21 15.50
CA LEU A 168 4.50 -11.14 14.37
C LEU A 168 3.26 -12.02 14.50
N GLY A 169 2.71 -12.18 15.71
CA GLY A 169 1.63 -13.10 15.99
C GLY A 169 2.00 -14.57 15.79
N THR A 170 3.30 -14.91 15.88
CA THR A 170 3.83 -16.25 15.66
C THR A 170 4.11 -16.97 16.98
N THR A 171 3.95 -18.29 17.02
CA THR A 171 4.35 -19.10 18.18
C THR A 171 5.88 -19.12 18.35
N PRO A 172 6.40 -19.48 19.53
CA PRO A 172 7.84 -19.70 19.73
C PRO A 172 8.40 -20.70 18.71
N LEU A 173 7.66 -21.80 18.48
CA LEU A 173 8.02 -22.87 17.57
C LEU A 173 8.02 -22.41 16.11
N SER A 174 6.99 -21.67 15.67
CA SER A 174 6.93 -21.08 14.33
C SER A 174 8.02 -20.06 14.07
N THR A 175 8.39 -19.30 15.09
CA THR A 175 9.47 -18.30 15.01
C THR A 175 10.82 -19.01 14.87
N ALA A 176 11.11 -20.02 15.69
CA ALA A 176 12.32 -20.82 15.57
C ALA A 176 12.42 -21.51 14.19
N ALA A 177 11.29 -22.04 13.69
CA ALA A 177 11.21 -22.65 12.37
C ALA A 177 11.49 -21.67 11.22
N LEU A 178 10.92 -20.47 11.27
CA LEU A 178 11.15 -19.43 10.26
C LEU A 178 12.63 -19.00 10.23
N PHE A 179 13.24 -18.79 11.40
CA PHE A 179 14.64 -18.36 11.49
C PHE A 179 15.66 -19.49 11.27
N GLY A 180 15.22 -20.75 11.12
CA GLY A 180 16.11 -21.88 10.85
C GLY A 180 16.93 -22.31 12.07
N GLN A 181 16.35 -22.24 13.27
CA GLN A 181 17.06 -22.44 14.54
C GLN A 181 16.81 -23.85 15.11
N ASP A 182 17.45 -24.85 14.52
CA ASP A 182 17.22 -26.29 14.83
C ASP A 182 17.33 -26.63 16.33
N ALA A 183 18.36 -26.09 17.01
CA ALA A 183 18.60 -26.33 18.43
C ALA A 183 17.50 -25.73 19.32
N ILE A 184 16.99 -24.56 18.93
CA ILE A 184 15.91 -23.86 19.62
C ILE A 184 14.60 -24.62 19.45
N VAL A 185 14.30 -25.13 18.25
CA VAL A 185 13.12 -25.98 18.00
C VAL A 185 13.11 -27.18 18.95
N LYS A 186 14.24 -27.87 19.10
CA LYS A 186 14.36 -29.01 20.03
C LYS A 186 14.11 -28.61 21.48
N ILE A 187 14.76 -27.54 21.96
CA ILE A 187 14.57 -27.05 23.34
C ILE A 187 13.10 -26.68 23.60
N LEU A 188 12.43 -26.02 22.65
CA LEU A 188 11.02 -25.66 22.79
C LEU A 188 10.12 -26.91 22.88
N LEU A 189 10.36 -27.93 22.04
CA LEU A 189 9.60 -29.19 22.09
C LEU A 189 9.86 -29.96 23.40
N GLU A 190 11.10 -30.03 23.86
CA GLU A 190 11.47 -30.67 25.13
C GLU A 190 10.82 -30.00 26.35
N ASN A 191 10.53 -28.70 26.26
CA ASN A 191 9.86 -27.93 27.31
C ASN A 191 8.32 -27.85 27.13
N GLY A 192 7.75 -28.63 26.20
CA GLY A 192 6.30 -28.78 26.06
C GLY A 192 5.63 -27.71 25.21
N ALA A 193 6.33 -27.10 24.25
CA ALA A 193 5.69 -26.25 23.25
C ALA A 193 4.63 -27.03 22.48
N ASP A 194 3.43 -26.46 22.34
CA ASP A 194 2.32 -27.08 21.63
C ASP A 194 2.60 -27.10 20.12
N LEU A 195 2.72 -28.31 19.57
CA LEU A 195 2.97 -28.58 18.14
C LEU A 195 1.85 -28.03 17.25
N GLU A 196 0.62 -28.07 17.73
CA GLU A 196 -0.58 -27.69 16.97
C GLU A 196 -0.98 -26.23 17.16
N GLN A 197 -0.23 -25.49 17.98
CA GLN A 197 -0.51 -24.09 18.22
C GLN A 197 -0.32 -23.29 16.94
N LYS A 198 -1.39 -22.59 16.54
CA LYS A 198 -1.42 -21.77 15.34
C LYS A 198 -1.04 -20.31 15.63
N ASN A 199 -0.34 -19.72 14.68
CA ASN A 199 -0.09 -18.29 14.59
C ASN A 199 -1.41 -17.51 14.36
N LYS A 200 -1.39 -16.18 14.45
CA LYS A 200 -2.59 -15.34 14.22
C LYS A 200 -3.22 -15.50 12.84
N ASP A 201 -2.44 -15.86 11.83
CA ASP A 201 -2.89 -16.15 10.47
C ASP A 201 -3.26 -17.64 10.25
N GLY A 202 -3.26 -18.43 11.31
CA GLY A 202 -3.56 -19.86 11.29
C GLY A 202 -2.40 -20.76 10.88
N THR A 203 -1.22 -20.20 10.58
CA THR A 203 -0.06 -21.02 10.18
C THR A 203 0.54 -21.77 11.37
N THR A 204 1.03 -22.99 11.14
CA THR A 204 1.76 -23.80 12.14
C THR A 204 3.27 -23.70 11.93
N ALA A 205 4.07 -24.27 12.84
CA ALA A 205 5.52 -24.30 12.68
C ALA A 205 5.97 -25.03 11.40
N LEU A 206 5.20 -26.04 10.96
CA LEU A 206 5.47 -26.76 9.72
C LEU A 206 5.25 -25.87 8.48
N HIS A 207 4.26 -24.96 8.51
CA HIS A 207 4.08 -23.98 7.43
C HIS A 207 5.31 -23.06 7.31
N SER A 208 5.83 -22.57 8.43
CA SER A 208 7.03 -21.73 8.45
C SER A 208 8.28 -22.46 7.96
N ALA A 209 8.45 -23.72 8.37
CA ALA A 209 9.56 -24.56 7.91
C ALA A 209 9.47 -24.83 6.40
N ALA A 210 8.28 -25.20 5.91
CA ALA A 210 8.01 -25.43 4.50
C ALA A 210 8.23 -24.15 3.66
N PHE A 211 7.75 -23.01 4.13
CA PHE A 211 7.90 -21.71 3.48
C PHE A 211 9.36 -21.33 3.23
N LEU A 212 10.32 -21.62 4.12
CA LEU A 212 11.74 -21.34 3.87
C LEU A 212 12.59 -22.58 3.55
N GLY A 213 11.97 -23.72 3.23
CA GLY A 213 12.70 -24.93 2.86
C GLY A 213 13.60 -25.46 3.98
N ARG A 214 13.20 -25.31 5.25
CA ARG A 214 13.98 -25.71 6.43
C ARG A 214 13.81 -27.20 6.71
N VAL A 215 14.44 -28.04 5.89
CA VAL A 215 14.24 -29.50 5.88
C VAL A 215 14.44 -30.13 7.26
N THR A 216 15.56 -29.85 7.92
CA THR A 216 15.86 -30.40 9.26
C THR A 216 14.76 -30.10 10.28
N ILE A 217 14.21 -28.88 10.24
CA ILE A 217 13.14 -28.48 11.15
C ILE A 217 11.83 -29.16 10.79
N ALA A 218 11.50 -29.23 9.50
CA ALA A 218 10.31 -29.94 9.04
C ALA A 218 10.35 -31.42 9.47
N ASP A 219 11.50 -32.08 9.32
CA ASP A 219 11.70 -33.47 9.76
C ASP A 219 11.51 -33.60 11.28
N ILE A 220 12.12 -32.72 12.10
CA ILE A 220 11.93 -32.70 13.57
C ILE A 220 10.44 -32.55 13.95
N LEU A 221 9.71 -31.65 13.28
CA LEU A 221 8.30 -31.40 13.57
C LEU A 221 7.42 -32.59 13.17
N LEU A 222 7.69 -33.22 12.02
CA LEU A 222 6.98 -34.41 11.55
C LEU A 222 7.24 -35.62 12.44
N GLU A 223 8.49 -35.84 12.88
CA GLU A 223 8.86 -36.87 13.85
C GLU A 223 8.18 -36.67 15.20
N ALA A 224 7.98 -35.40 15.61
CA ALA A 224 7.25 -35.04 16.82
C ALA A 224 5.72 -35.23 16.69
N GLY A 225 5.21 -35.55 15.49
CA GLY A 225 3.81 -35.88 15.24
C GLY A 225 2.91 -34.69 14.91
N ILE A 226 3.46 -33.59 14.40
CA ILE A 226 2.65 -32.44 13.95
C ILE A 226 1.69 -32.85 12.82
N ASP A 227 0.47 -32.30 12.79
CA ASP A 227 -0.49 -32.54 11.71
C ASP A 227 -0.02 -31.87 10.41
N ALA A 228 0.42 -32.70 9.46
CA ALA A 228 0.90 -32.28 8.14
C ALA A 228 -0.20 -31.68 7.26
N GLU A 229 -1.47 -32.01 7.52
CA GLU A 229 -2.63 -31.57 6.75
C GLU A 229 -3.38 -30.41 7.42
N ALA A 230 -2.84 -29.88 8.52
CA ALA A 230 -3.38 -28.70 9.17
C ALA A 230 -3.40 -27.50 8.20
N THR A 231 -4.54 -26.83 8.09
CA THR A 231 -4.70 -25.65 7.23
C THR A 231 -4.62 -24.35 8.02
N ASN A 232 -4.07 -23.31 7.41
CA ASN A 232 -4.11 -21.94 7.92
C ASN A 232 -5.46 -21.23 7.64
N THR A 233 -5.58 -19.94 7.98
CA THR A 233 -6.84 -19.19 7.78
C THR A 233 -7.22 -18.96 6.32
N ARG A 234 -6.27 -19.15 5.38
CA ARG A 234 -6.50 -19.10 3.94
C ARG A 234 -6.86 -20.47 3.35
N GLY A 235 -6.93 -21.51 4.19
CA GLY A 235 -7.17 -22.89 3.76
C GLY A 235 -5.91 -23.58 3.23
N GLU A 236 -4.74 -22.98 3.41
CA GLU A 236 -3.49 -23.52 2.86
C GLU A 236 -2.83 -24.48 3.83
N THR A 237 -2.30 -25.58 3.30
CA THR A 237 -1.46 -26.55 4.03
C THR A 237 0.03 -26.14 4.03
N ALA A 238 0.87 -26.91 4.73
CA ALA A 238 2.32 -26.74 4.66
C ALA A 238 2.87 -26.96 3.23
N LYS A 239 2.25 -27.83 2.42
CA LYS A 239 2.59 -28.04 1.00
C LYS A 239 2.43 -26.74 0.21
N GLU A 240 1.28 -26.09 0.35
CA GLU A 240 0.99 -24.82 -0.31
C GLU A 240 1.90 -23.68 0.18
N SER A 241 2.34 -23.73 1.45
CA SER A 241 3.32 -22.78 1.99
C SER A 241 4.71 -22.92 1.37
N ALA A 242 5.14 -24.14 1.01
CA ALA A 242 6.40 -24.36 0.28
C ALA A 242 6.37 -23.79 -1.14
N LEU A 243 5.18 -23.62 -1.72
CA LEU A 243 4.96 -23.10 -3.07
C LEU A 243 4.79 -21.58 -3.11
N ALA A 244 5.01 -20.88 -1.99
CA ALA A 244 4.81 -19.45 -1.92
C ALA A 244 5.66 -18.68 -2.96
N PRO A 245 5.10 -17.63 -3.60
CA PRO A 245 5.80 -16.85 -4.62
C PRO A 245 7.14 -16.32 -4.13
N TRP A 246 8.12 -16.26 -5.03
CA TRP A 246 9.46 -15.79 -4.68
C TRP A 246 9.47 -14.35 -4.21
N GLU A 247 8.58 -13.51 -4.74
CA GLU A 247 8.43 -12.11 -4.32
C GLU A 247 7.99 -12.01 -2.86
N VAL A 248 7.07 -12.87 -2.43
CA VAL A 248 6.60 -12.94 -1.04
C VAL A 248 7.70 -13.51 -0.16
N THR A 249 8.38 -14.55 -0.63
CA THR A 249 9.49 -15.20 0.07
C THR A 249 10.64 -14.24 0.33
N GLU A 250 11.12 -13.59 -0.72
CA GLU A 250 12.17 -12.57 -0.68
C GLU A 250 11.72 -11.35 0.12
N TRP A 251 10.45 -10.95 0.05
CA TRP A 251 9.92 -9.89 0.90
C TRP A 251 9.96 -10.28 2.39
N VAL A 252 9.54 -11.49 2.75
CA VAL A 252 9.57 -11.98 4.14
C VAL A 252 11.00 -12.07 4.65
N VAL A 253 11.93 -12.69 3.92
CA VAL A 253 13.32 -12.82 4.39
C VAL A 253 14.03 -11.47 4.49
N ASN A 254 13.74 -10.52 3.60
CA ASN A 254 14.30 -9.17 3.69
C ASN A 254 13.69 -8.38 4.86
N THR A 255 12.39 -8.50 5.08
CA THR A 255 11.67 -7.86 6.21
C THR A 255 12.26 -8.30 7.55
N PHE A 256 12.57 -9.59 7.70
CA PHE A 256 13.09 -10.15 8.96
C PHE A 256 14.61 -10.32 9.00
N SER A 257 15.33 -9.85 7.97
CA SER A 257 16.78 -10.01 7.85
C SER A 257 17.25 -11.46 8.01
N ILE A 258 16.47 -12.41 7.50
CA ILE A 258 16.77 -13.85 7.55
C ILE A 258 17.80 -14.16 6.46
N PRO A 259 18.90 -14.90 6.76
CA PRO A 259 19.83 -15.36 5.75
C PRO A 259 19.11 -16.18 4.66
N PHE A 260 19.26 -15.76 3.41
CA PHE A 260 18.51 -16.28 2.28
C PHE A 260 19.42 -16.57 1.08
N ASP A 261 19.30 -17.81 0.59
CA ASP A 261 19.85 -18.26 -0.68
C ASP A 261 18.75 -19.00 -1.44
N ARG A 262 18.43 -18.50 -2.64
CA ARG A 262 17.27 -18.97 -3.42
C ARG A 262 17.40 -20.43 -3.81
N GLY A 263 18.61 -20.89 -4.14
CA GLY A 263 18.87 -22.29 -4.52
C GLY A 263 18.64 -23.25 -3.34
N THR A 264 19.20 -22.92 -2.18
CA THR A 264 19.05 -23.71 -0.95
C THR A 264 17.59 -23.80 -0.50
N VAL A 265 16.85 -22.69 -0.56
CA VAL A 265 15.42 -22.67 -0.19
C VAL A 265 14.58 -23.46 -1.21
N ALA A 266 14.87 -23.36 -2.50
CA ALA A 266 14.16 -24.11 -3.54
C ALA A 266 14.33 -25.63 -3.38
N GLU A 267 15.56 -26.08 -3.17
CA GLU A 267 15.85 -27.50 -2.94
C GLU A 267 15.23 -27.98 -1.62
N GLY A 268 15.30 -27.16 -0.58
CA GLY A 268 14.67 -27.48 0.71
C GLY A 268 13.15 -27.62 0.61
N ARG A 269 12.48 -26.70 -0.10
CA ARG A 269 11.03 -26.77 -0.38
C ARG A 269 10.67 -28.03 -1.14
N LYS A 270 11.44 -28.37 -2.18
CA LYS A 270 11.25 -29.59 -2.97
C LYS A 270 11.35 -30.85 -2.11
N ARG A 271 12.35 -30.93 -1.22
CA ARG A 271 12.50 -32.06 -0.30
C ARG A 271 11.34 -32.16 0.69
N ILE A 272 10.91 -31.03 1.27
CA ILE A 272 9.76 -31.01 2.17
C ILE A 272 8.47 -31.42 1.46
N LEU A 273 8.22 -30.95 0.24
CA LEU A 273 7.07 -31.37 -0.56
C LEU A 273 7.06 -32.88 -0.78
N ASN A 274 8.19 -33.46 -1.18
CA ASN A 274 8.34 -34.91 -1.33
C ASN A 274 8.05 -35.67 -0.03
N THR A 275 8.47 -35.15 1.12
CA THR A 275 8.20 -35.75 2.43
C THR A 275 6.70 -35.68 2.78
N LEU A 276 6.08 -34.52 2.57
CA LEU A 276 4.67 -34.27 2.92
C LEU A 276 3.68 -34.96 1.99
N GLU A 277 4.05 -35.23 0.74
CA GLU A 277 3.24 -35.98 -0.22
C GLU A 277 3.28 -37.50 0.00
N GLY A 278 4.04 -37.95 1.02
CA GLY A 278 4.35 -39.34 1.26
C GLY A 278 5.40 -39.79 0.23
N GLY A 279 6.65 -39.95 0.70
CA GLY A 279 7.79 -40.31 -0.15
C GLY A 279 7.43 -41.36 -1.22
N GLU A 280 7.78 -41.06 -2.47
CA GLU A 280 7.42 -41.84 -3.67
C GLU A 280 6.10 -42.60 -3.56
N ASN A 281 4.99 -41.87 -3.53
CA ASN A 281 3.68 -42.45 -3.79
C ASN A 281 3.59 -42.88 -5.28
N PRO A 282 3.42 -44.18 -5.58
CA PRO A 282 3.29 -44.66 -6.97
C PRO A 282 2.05 -44.08 -7.69
N ARG A 283 1.11 -43.46 -6.96
CA ARG A 283 -0.02 -42.71 -7.55
C ARG A 283 0.28 -41.26 -7.89
N ALA A 284 1.28 -40.61 -7.27
CA ALA A 284 1.69 -39.25 -7.67
C ALA A 284 2.45 -39.27 -9.01
N ALA A 285 3.15 -40.39 -9.31
CA ALA A 285 3.67 -40.68 -10.64
C ALA A 285 2.57 -40.87 -11.71
N ALA A 286 1.29 -41.00 -11.30
CA ALA A 286 0.12 -41.15 -12.14
C ALA A 286 -0.84 -39.93 -12.05
N SER A 287 -0.33 -38.73 -11.74
CA SER A 287 -1.13 -37.50 -11.81
C SER A 287 -1.33 -37.07 -13.27
N VAL A 288 -2.58 -36.88 -13.67
CA VAL A 288 -2.96 -36.33 -15.00
C VAL A 288 -2.24 -35.01 -15.28
N TRP A 289 -1.99 -34.19 -14.25
CA TRP A 289 -1.31 -32.90 -14.36
C TRP A 289 0.18 -33.04 -14.67
N ALA A 290 0.87 -33.98 -14.01
CA ALA A 290 2.28 -34.25 -14.27
C ALA A 290 2.49 -34.85 -15.67
N ALA A 291 1.54 -35.67 -16.13
CA ALA A 291 1.58 -36.21 -17.49
C ALA A 291 1.40 -35.10 -18.55
N ILE A 292 0.51 -34.12 -18.31
CA ILE A 292 0.36 -32.96 -19.20
C ILE A 292 1.59 -32.05 -19.15
N GLU A 293 2.17 -31.82 -17.96
CA GLU A 293 3.35 -30.96 -17.79
C GLU A 293 4.60 -31.53 -18.48
N GLN A 294 4.77 -32.86 -18.43
CA GLN A 294 5.86 -33.60 -19.07
C GLN A 294 5.57 -33.95 -20.54
N SER A 295 4.39 -33.59 -21.05
CA SER A 295 3.91 -33.97 -22.39
C SER A 295 3.93 -35.49 -22.63
N ASP A 296 3.70 -36.29 -21.58
CA ASP A 296 3.77 -37.76 -21.60
C ASP A 296 2.39 -38.36 -21.89
N LEU A 297 2.10 -38.55 -23.17
CA LEU A 297 0.83 -39.10 -23.65
C LEU A 297 0.53 -40.50 -23.11
N HIS A 298 1.55 -41.33 -22.92
CA HIS A 298 1.36 -42.70 -22.47
C HIS A 298 0.92 -42.72 -21.00
N LYS A 299 1.52 -41.89 -20.15
CA LYS A 299 1.06 -41.70 -18.77
C LYS A 299 -0.31 -41.06 -18.69
N LEU A 300 -0.59 -40.08 -19.56
CA LEU A 300 -1.90 -39.43 -19.61
C LEU A 300 -2.99 -40.45 -19.99
N GLN A 301 -2.78 -41.22 -21.05
CA GLN A 301 -3.71 -42.27 -21.46
C GLN A 301 -3.90 -43.34 -20.37
N ALA A 302 -2.80 -43.81 -19.76
CA ALA A 302 -2.87 -44.79 -18.69
C ALA A 302 -3.62 -44.28 -17.45
N ALA A 303 -3.52 -42.99 -17.14
CA ALA A 303 -4.28 -42.35 -16.06
C ALA A 303 -5.78 -42.27 -16.38
N LEU A 304 -6.12 -41.93 -17.62
CA LEU A 304 -7.51 -41.90 -18.10
C LEU A 304 -8.14 -43.30 -18.12
N ASP A 305 -7.38 -44.31 -18.57
CA ASP A 305 -7.82 -45.72 -18.59
C ASP A 305 -8.04 -46.28 -17.18
N GLN A 306 -7.32 -45.77 -16.18
CA GLN A 306 -7.49 -46.11 -14.77
C GLN A 306 -8.68 -45.38 -14.11
N GLY A 307 -9.41 -44.55 -14.85
CA GLY A 307 -10.56 -43.80 -14.34
C GLY A 307 -10.18 -42.69 -13.37
N ILE A 308 -8.95 -42.16 -13.45
CA ILE A 308 -8.54 -41.01 -12.62
C ILE A 308 -9.37 -39.79 -13.06
N GLU A 309 -10.09 -39.18 -12.11
CA GLU A 309 -10.93 -38.03 -12.39
C GLU A 309 -10.07 -36.79 -12.74
N PHE A 310 -10.39 -36.15 -13.87
CA PHE A 310 -9.72 -34.95 -14.37
C PHE A 310 -10.69 -33.75 -14.48
N ALA A 311 -11.89 -33.89 -13.91
CA ALA A 311 -12.90 -32.84 -13.86
C ALA A 311 -12.61 -31.79 -12.78
N GLU A 312 -11.76 -32.09 -11.80
CA GLU A 312 -11.32 -31.12 -10.81
C GLU A 312 -10.38 -30.07 -11.41
N LEU A 313 -10.34 -28.89 -10.79
CA LEU A 313 -9.43 -27.82 -11.19
C LEU A 313 -8.05 -28.08 -10.60
N HIS A 314 -7.01 -27.75 -11.35
CA HIS A 314 -5.63 -27.82 -10.90
C HIS A 314 -5.47 -27.09 -9.55
N PRO A 315 -4.90 -27.72 -8.52
CA PRO A 315 -4.88 -27.16 -7.15
C PRO A 315 -4.23 -25.78 -7.07
N GLU A 316 -3.07 -25.62 -7.71
CA GLU A 316 -2.28 -24.38 -7.71
C GLU A 316 -2.80 -23.33 -8.70
N SER A 317 -2.86 -23.67 -10.00
CA SER A 317 -3.24 -22.72 -11.06
C SER A 317 -4.75 -22.48 -11.18
N GLY A 318 -5.58 -23.34 -10.58
CA GLY A 318 -7.03 -23.27 -10.67
C GLY A 318 -7.61 -23.55 -12.07
N MET A 319 -6.79 -24.03 -13.02
CA MET A 319 -7.17 -24.32 -14.42
C MET A 319 -7.81 -25.70 -14.58
N SER A 320 -8.66 -25.91 -15.58
CA SER A 320 -9.08 -27.26 -15.98
C SER A 320 -7.94 -27.98 -16.72
N ALA A 321 -7.97 -29.32 -16.79
CA ALA A 321 -6.98 -30.11 -17.53
C ALA A 321 -6.86 -29.65 -19.00
N LEU A 322 -8.01 -29.37 -19.64
CA LEU A 322 -8.05 -28.81 -20.99
C LEU A 322 -7.42 -27.42 -21.07
N ALA A 323 -7.71 -26.52 -20.13
CA ALA A 323 -7.13 -25.18 -20.15
C ALA A 323 -5.62 -25.20 -19.92
N TYR A 324 -5.15 -26.10 -19.06
CA TYR A 324 -3.74 -26.29 -18.75
C TYR A 324 -2.96 -26.88 -19.93
N ALA A 325 -3.48 -27.91 -20.60
CA ALA A 325 -2.88 -28.44 -21.81
C ALA A 325 -2.92 -27.43 -22.97
N ALA A 326 -4.05 -26.72 -23.13
CA ALA A 326 -4.26 -25.79 -24.23
C ALA A 326 -3.35 -24.56 -24.19
N ILE A 327 -3.11 -23.96 -23.02
CA ILE A 327 -2.20 -22.81 -22.89
C ILE A 327 -0.74 -23.21 -23.14
N ARG A 328 -0.35 -24.43 -22.79
CA ARG A 328 1.00 -24.98 -23.03
C ARG A 328 1.25 -25.37 -24.49
N GLY A 329 0.19 -25.55 -25.28
CA GLY A 329 0.30 -25.95 -26.69
C GLY A 329 0.34 -27.47 -26.90
N GLU A 330 0.05 -28.24 -25.84
CA GLU A 330 0.07 -29.71 -25.84
C GLU A 330 -1.16 -30.28 -26.56
N THR A 331 -1.17 -30.15 -27.89
CA THR A 331 -2.35 -30.41 -28.73
C THR A 331 -2.82 -31.87 -28.62
N GLU A 332 -1.88 -32.80 -28.53
CA GLU A 332 -2.19 -34.23 -28.41
C GLU A 332 -2.84 -34.55 -27.05
N CYS A 333 -2.38 -33.91 -25.97
CA CYS A 333 -3.02 -33.99 -24.66
C CYS A 333 -4.43 -33.37 -24.68
N VAL A 334 -4.62 -32.23 -25.34
CA VAL A 334 -5.94 -31.60 -25.52
C VAL A 334 -6.89 -32.58 -26.23
N GLN A 335 -6.44 -33.23 -27.31
CA GLN A 335 -7.27 -34.18 -28.04
C GLN A 335 -7.63 -35.42 -27.21
N LEU A 336 -6.66 -35.98 -26.47
CA LEU A 336 -6.92 -37.12 -25.57
C LEU A 336 -7.94 -36.77 -24.49
N LEU A 337 -7.83 -35.59 -23.88
CA LEU A 337 -8.78 -35.13 -22.87
C LEU A 337 -10.18 -34.92 -23.46
N LEU A 338 -10.29 -34.32 -24.65
CA LEU A 338 -11.58 -34.16 -25.35
C LEU A 338 -12.21 -35.52 -25.68
N ASN A 339 -11.42 -36.47 -26.17
CA ASN A 339 -11.87 -37.84 -26.47
C ASN A 339 -12.32 -38.58 -25.20
N ALA A 340 -11.69 -38.31 -24.06
CA ALA A 340 -12.08 -38.83 -22.75
C ALA A 340 -13.33 -38.13 -22.16
N GLY A 341 -13.90 -37.14 -22.85
CA GLY A 341 -15.13 -36.47 -22.44
C GLY A 341 -14.93 -35.20 -21.61
N ALA A 342 -13.74 -34.60 -21.63
CA ALA A 342 -13.49 -33.32 -20.95
C ALA A 342 -14.39 -32.21 -21.52
N ASN A 343 -15.00 -31.42 -20.64
CA ASN A 343 -15.89 -30.32 -21.04
C ASN A 343 -15.06 -29.13 -21.56
N PRO A 344 -15.12 -28.79 -22.87
CA PRO A 344 -14.37 -27.67 -23.44
C PRO A 344 -14.76 -26.30 -22.85
N ASN A 345 -15.96 -26.21 -22.29
CA ASN A 345 -16.52 -25.00 -21.69
C ASN A 345 -16.34 -24.93 -20.18
N GLN A 346 -15.59 -25.86 -19.58
CA GLN A 346 -15.28 -25.82 -18.16
C GLN A 346 -14.50 -24.54 -17.81
N ARG A 347 -14.98 -23.83 -16.79
CA ARG A 347 -14.39 -22.58 -16.33
C ARG A 347 -13.43 -22.83 -15.17
N ASN A 348 -12.30 -22.15 -15.21
CA ASN A 348 -11.32 -22.11 -14.14
C ASN A 348 -11.79 -21.22 -12.97
N ARG A 349 -11.01 -21.12 -11.88
CA ARG A 349 -11.32 -20.29 -10.70
C ARG A 349 -11.60 -18.81 -11.04
N ASP A 350 -10.94 -18.32 -12.08
CA ASP A 350 -11.10 -16.95 -12.60
C ASP A 350 -12.22 -16.81 -13.63
N LYS A 351 -13.08 -17.82 -13.80
CA LYS A 351 -14.18 -17.87 -14.77
C LYS A 351 -13.74 -17.84 -16.24
N ARG A 352 -12.47 -18.11 -16.56
CA ARG A 352 -11.91 -18.25 -17.92
C ARG A 352 -11.97 -19.71 -18.39
N GLY A 353 -12.10 -19.94 -19.70
CA GLY A 353 -12.11 -21.27 -20.31
C GLY A 353 -10.81 -21.62 -21.04
N ALA A 354 -10.73 -22.83 -21.59
CA ALA A 354 -9.53 -23.32 -22.28
C ALA A 354 -9.15 -22.48 -23.52
N LEU A 355 -10.15 -21.99 -24.26
CA LEU A 355 -9.93 -21.14 -25.43
C LEU A 355 -9.27 -19.80 -25.08
N HIS A 356 -9.50 -19.24 -23.88
CA HIS A 356 -8.81 -18.01 -23.44
C HIS A 356 -7.30 -18.22 -23.35
N GLY A 357 -6.84 -19.37 -22.84
CA GLY A 357 -5.42 -19.70 -22.72
C GLY A 357 -4.76 -19.93 -24.07
N ALA A 358 -5.39 -20.72 -24.94
CA ALA A 358 -4.90 -20.97 -26.30
C ALA A 358 -4.81 -19.66 -27.12
N ALA A 359 -5.83 -18.80 -27.04
CA ALA A 359 -5.81 -17.50 -27.69
C ALA A 359 -4.78 -16.53 -27.07
N PHE A 360 -4.54 -16.60 -25.75
CA PHE A 360 -3.59 -15.74 -25.06
C PHE A 360 -2.15 -15.99 -25.48
N LEU A 361 -1.69 -17.25 -25.61
CA LEU A 361 -0.32 -17.54 -26.08
C LEU A 361 -0.23 -17.82 -27.59
N GLY A 362 -1.35 -17.85 -28.30
CA GLY A 362 -1.36 -18.10 -29.74
C GLY A 362 -1.12 -19.57 -30.08
N GLN A 363 -1.66 -20.49 -29.29
CA GLN A 363 -1.53 -21.94 -29.49
C GLN A 363 -2.53 -22.40 -30.56
N THR A 364 -2.17 -22.21 -31.83
CA THR A 364 -3.08 -22.38 -32.97
C THR A 364 -3.68 -23.79 -33.04
N ALA A 365 -2.85 -24.83 -32.88
CA ALA A 365 -3.28 -26.22 -32.98
C ALA A 365 -4.20 -26.64 -31.82
N SER A 366 -3.86 -26.27 -30.59
CA SER A 366 -4.74 -26.47 -29.43
C SER A 366 -6.07 -25.72 -29.56
N ALA A 367 -6.05 -24.50 -30.10
CA ALA A 367 -7.28 -23.74 -30.36
C ALA A 367 -8.16 -24.44 -31.39
N ALA A 368 -7.58 -24.96 -32.49
CA ALA A 368 -8.32 -25.73 -33.49
C ALA A 368 -8.98 -26.97 -32.87
N ALA A 369 -8.23 -27.75 -32.07
CA ALA A 369 -8.75 -28.93 -31.39
C ALA A 369 -9.92 -28.60 -30.42
N LEU A 370 -9.82 -27.48 -29.70
CA LEU A 370 -10.91 -27.01 -28.83
C LEU A 370 -12.16 -26.59 -29.61
N ILE A 371 -11.99 -25.93 -30.76
CA ILE A 371 -13.09 -25.52 -31.65
C ILE A 371 -13.79 -26.75 -32.23
N GLU A 372 -13.03 -27.73 -32.74
CA GLU A 372 -13.57 -29.01 -33.20
C GLU A 372 -14.26 -29.78 -32.05
N GLY A 373 -13.73 -29.68 -30.83
CA GLY A 373 -14.32 -30.22 -29.62
C GLY A 373 -15.60 -29.51 -29.13
N GLY A 374 -16.05 -28.44 -29.80
CA GLY A 374 -17.30 -27.75 -29.47
C GLY A 374 -17.18 -26.71 -28.35
N VAL A 375 -16.02 -26.05 -28.21
CA VAL A 375 -15.88 -24.91 -27.30
C VAL A 375 -16.77 -23.73 -27.75
N ASP A 376 -17.39 -23.06 -26.78
CA ASP A 376 -18.13 -21.83 -26.97
C ASP A 376 -17.15 -20.69 -27.30
N LEU A 377 -17.20 -20.23 -28.56
CA LEU A 377 -16.37 -19.14 -29.05
C LEU A 377 -16.66 -17.81 -28.34
N GLU A 378 -17.84 -17.66 -27.74
CA GLU A 378 -18.28 -16.47 -27.01
C GLU A 378 -18.12 -16.63 -25.49
N ILE A 379 -17.35 -17.62 -25.02
CA ILE A 379 -17.12 -17.84 -23.58
C ILE A 379 -16.53 -16.58 -22.91
N LEU A 380 -17.26 -16.07 -21.92
CA LEU A 380 -16.92 -14.83 -21.21
C LEU A 380 -16.11 -15.09 -19.94
N GLY A 381 -14.99 -14.37 -19.80
CA GLY A 381 -14.19 -14.28 -18.59
C GLY A 381 -14.79 -13.34 -17.53
N PRO A 382 -14.03 -13.04 -16.45
CA PRO A 382 -14.55 -12.32 -15.27
C PRO A 382 -14.89 -10.86 -15.55
N ASP A 383 -14.22 -10.24 -16.54
CA ASP A 383 -14.44 -8.86 -16.97
C ASP A 383 -15.30 -8.77 -18.24
N ALA A 384 -16.07 -9.81 -18.55
CA ALA A 384 -16.76 -10.01 -19.82
C ALA A 384 -15.81 -10.01 -21.05
N ASP A 385 -14.56 -10.45 -20.84
CA ASP A 385 -13.57 -10.62 -21.89
C ASP A 385 -13.72 -11.97 -22.61
N MET A 386 -13.74 -11.95 -23.95
CA MET A 386 -13.77 -13.16 -24.78
C MET A 386 -12.35 -13.70 -25.00
N ALA A 387 -12.22 -14.93 -25.50
CA ALA A 387 -10.92 -15.48 -25.90
C ALA A 387 -10.20 -14.59 -26.94
N ALA A 388 -10.95 -13.97 -27.85
CA ALA A 388 -10.42 -13.01 -28.81
C ALA A 388 -9.80 -11.76 -28.16
N ASP A 389 -10.25 -11.36 -26.98
CA ASP A 389 -9.67 -10.25 -26.23
C ASP A 389 -8.41 -10.67 -25.47
N ALA A 390 -8.33 -11.93 -25.05
CA ALA A 390 -7.11 -12.50 -24.46
C ALA A 390 -5.95 -12.49 -25.47
N ALA A 391 -6.22 -12.76 -26.77
CA ALA A 391 -5.24 -12.62 -27.84
C ALA A 391 -4.71 -11.18 -28.03
N ARG A 392 -5.45 -10.16 -27.54
CA ARG A 392 -5.06 -8.74 -27.62
C ARG A 392 -4.34 -8.25 -26.36
N ALA A 393 -4.04 -9.13 -25.39
CA ALA A 393 -3.32 -8.76 -24.18
C ALA A 393 -1.91 -8.21 -24.50
N PRO A 394 -1.35 -7.31 -23.65
CA PRO A 394 -0.01 -6.75 -23.85
C PRO A 394 1.05 -7.84 -24.08
N MET A 395 1.87 -7.67 -25.13
CA MET A 395 2.83 -8.69 -25.55
C MET A 395 3.87 -9.00 -24.46
N ASP A 396 4.35 -7.99 -23.74
CA ASP A 396 5.30 -8.19 -22.65
C ASP A 396 4.72 -9.07 -21.52
N PHE A 397 3.42 -8.94 -21.26
CA PHE A 397 2.74 -9.77 -20.27
C PHE A 397 2.57 -11.21 -20.77
N ALA A 398 2.30 -11.39 -22.06
CA ALA A 398 2.21 -12.72 -22.66
C ALA A 398 3.54 -13.48 -22.62
N VAL A 399 4.63 -12.80 -22.98
CA VAL A 399 6.00 -13.35 -22.92
C VAL A 399 6.37 -13.68 -21.48
N PHE A 400 6.10 -12.77 -20.54
CA PHE A 400 6.32 -13.02 -19.11
C PHE A 400 5.58 -14.28 -18.63
N ILE A 401 4.30 -14.45 -18.98
CA ILE A 401 3.53 -15.64 -18.58
C ILE A 401 4.06 -16.91 -19.25
N ALA A 402 4.47 -16.86 -20.52
CA ALA A 402 5.11 -18.00 -21.18
C ALA A 402 6.40 -18.41 -20.46
N GLU A 403 7.25 -17.45 -20.08
CA GLU A 403 8.48 -17.69 -19.30
C GLU A 403 8.17 -18.26 -17.90
N GLN A 404 7.17 -17.74 -17.20
CA GLN A 404 6.75 -18.27 -15.89
C GLN A 404 6.24 -19.72 -15.98
N MET A 405 5.58 -20.07 -17.07
CA MET A 405 5.09 -21.44 -17.33
C MET A 405 6.13 -22.35 -17.98
N GLN A 406 7.37 -21.87 -18.18
CA GLN A 406 8.45 -22.57 -18.86
C GLN A 406 8.07 -23.03 -20.29
N ILE A 407 7.23 -22.25 -20.98
CA ILE A 407 6.83 -22.49 -22.36
C ILE A 407 7.81 -21.75 -23.26
N ASP A 408 8.58 -22.50 -24.06
CA ASP A 408 9.59 -21.96 -24.98
C ASP A 408 8.92 -21.37 -26.24
N LEU A 409 8.38 -20.16 -26.11
CA LEU A 409 7.73 -19.42 -27.18
C LEU A 409 8.38 -18.06 -27.40
N GLU A 410 8.93 -17.86 -28.60
CA GLU A 410 9.41 -16.55 -29.01
C GLU A 410 8.26 -15.56 -29.23
N ARG A 411 8.53 -14.27 -28.96
CA ARG A 411 7.59 -13.15 -29.15
C ARG A 411 6.89 -13.18 -30.52
N GLU A 412 7.62 -13.53 -31.57
CA GLU A 412 7.10 -13.55 -32.94
C GLU A 412 6.15 -14.74 -33.19
N ALA A 413 6.43 -15.89 -32.57
CA ALA A 413 5.55 -17.06 -32.62
C ALA A 413 4.21 -16.77 -31.95
N ILE A 414 4.22 -16.14 -30.76
CA ILE A 414 3.01 -15.71 -30.05
C ILE A 414 2.20 -14.72 -30.91
N ARG A 415 2.87 -13.76 -31.55
CA ARG A 415 2.21 -12.76 -32.41
C ARG A 415 1.49 -13.40 -33.60
N LYS A 416 2.18 -14.32 -34.29
CA LYS A 416 1.63 -15.04 -35.46
C LYS A 416 0.49 -15.97 -35.04
N GLY A 417 0.72 -16.78 -34.02
CA GLY A 417 -0.28 -17.74 -33.52
C GLY A 417 -1.56 -17.06 -33.02
N ARG A 418 -1.47 -15.92 -32.34
CA ARG A 418 -2.65 -15.11 -31.96
C ARG A 418 -3.48 -14.68 -33.16
N ALA A 419 -2.84 -14.29 -34.26
CA ALA A 419 -3.55 -13.89 -35.47
C ALA A 419 -4.26 -15.08 -36.13
N GLU A 420 -3.61 -16.26 -36.14
CA GLU A 420 -4.18 -17.49 -36.67
C GLU A 420 -5.35 -18.01 -35.83
N VAL A 421 -5.24 -17.98 -34.50
CA VAL A 421 -6.36 -18.35 -33.60
C VAL A 421 -7.57 -17.45 -33.85
N LEU A 422 -7.36 -16.14 -34.02
CA LEU A 422 -8.45 -15.21 -34.35
C LEU A 422 -9.08 -15.50 -35.72
N ALA A 423 -8.28 -15.90 -36.70
CA ALA A 423 -8.78 -16.31 -38.02
C ALA A 423 -9.61 -17.59 -37.92
N LEU A 424 -9.13 -18.61 -37.20
CA LEU A 424 -9.85 -19.87 -36.96
C LEU A 424 -11.19 -19.64 -36.26
N MET A 425 -11.23 -18.75 -35.26
CA MET A 425 -12.48 -18.38 -34.60
C MET A 425 -13.45 -17.75 -35.61
N ALA A 426 -12.99 -16.82 -36.44
CA ALA A 426 -13.83 -16.14 -37.43
C ALA A 426 -14.37 -17.10 -38.50
N GLU A 427 -13.55 -18.04 -38.97
CA GLU A 427 -13.96 -19.10 -39.91
C GLU A 427 -15.05 -20.01 -39.32
N ASN A 428 -15.04 -20.21 -38.00
CA ASN A 428 -16.04 -21.00 -37.26
C ASN A 428 -17.20 -20.16 -36.71
N GLY A 429 -17.49 -19.01 -37.33
CA GLY A 429 -18.70 -18.23 -37.06
C GLY A 429 -18.58 -17.22 -35.91
N PHE A 430 -17.39 -16.99 -35.35
CA PHE A 430 -17.18 -15.92 -34.38
C PHE A 430 -17.19 -14.55 -35.06
N THR A 431 -18.14 -13.69 -34.67
CA THR A 431 -18.12 -12.27 -35.04
C THR A 431 -17.66 -11.44 -33.85
N PRO A 432 -16.61 -10.60 -33.97
CA PRO A 432 -16.18 -9.74 -32.88
C PRO A 432 -17.30 -8.77 -32.48
N LYS A 433 -17.95 -9.01 -31.34
CA LYS A 433 -18.89 -8.05 -30.75
C LYS A 433 -18.11 -6.92 -30.10
N ALA A 434 -18.57 -5.68 -30.26
CA ALA A 434 -17.99 -4.56 -29.52
C ALA A 434 -18.21 -4.79 -28.00
N GLN A 435 -17.13 -4.78 -27.21
CA GLN A 435 -17.25 -4.93 -25.77
C GLN A 435 -18.15 -3.85 -25.16
N PRO A 436 -18.97 -4.16 -24.14
CA PRO A 436 -19.63 -3.13 -23.35
C PRO A 436 -18.57 -2.29 -22.63
N PHE A 437 -18.76 -0.97 -22.62
CA PHE A 437 -17.81 -0.05 -22.01
C PHE A 437 -17.64 -0.32 -20.51
N SER A 438 -16.42 -0.72 -20.09
CA SER A 438 -16.02 -0.79 -18.67
C SER A 438 -15.17 0.42 -18.31
N LEU A 439 -15.72 1.32 -17.49
CA LEU A 439 -15.01 2.51 -17.02
C LEU A 439 -13.73 2.14 -16.25
N ARG A 440 -13.77 1.07 -15.44
CA ARG A 440 -12.61 0.62 -14.64
C ARG A 440 -11.45 0.14 -15.52
N LEU A 441 -11.72 -0.71 -16.51
CA LEU A 441 -10.69 -1.18 -17.45
C LEU A 441 -10.20 -0.06 -18.37
N TRP A 442 -11.11 0.81 -18.82
CA TRP A 442 -10.74 1.96 -19.65
C TRP A 442 -9.79 2.90 -18.89
N LEU A 443 -10.10 3.21 -17.62
CA LEU A 443 -9.23 3.99 -16.73
C LEU A 443 -7.88 3.28 -16.48
N ALA A 444 -7.88 1.98 -16.18
CA ALA A 444 -6.64 1.22 -16.00
C ALA A 444 -5.75 1.22 -17.26
N LYS A 445 -6.36 1.04 -18.45
CA LYS A 445 -5.67 1.04 -19.75
C LYS A 445 -5.03 2.38 -20.11
N ILE A 446 -5.59 3.50 -19.66
CA ILE A 446 -4.98 4.84 -19.85
C ILE A 446 -4.02 5.24 -18.72
N GLY A 447 -3.59 4.29 -17.87
CA GLY A 447 -2.57 4.52 -16.83
C GLY A 447 -3.10 5.16 -15.55
N PHE A 448 -4.42 5.12 -15.32
CA PHE A 448 -5.08 5.71 -14.15
C PHE A 448 -5.05 4.79 -12.90
N SER A 449 -4.22 3.76 -12.87
CA SER A 449 -4.09 2.80 -11.76
C SER A 449 -3.36 3.36 -10.52
N SER A 450 -2.81 4.58 -10.60
CA SER A 450 -1.93 5.17 -9.57
C SER A 450 -2.51 6.47 -9.00
N PHE A 451 -3.76 6.43 -8.52
CA PHE A 451 -4.44 7.59 -7.91
C PHE A 451 -3.90 7.95 -6.51
N VAL A 452 -2.99 7.11 -5.98
CA VAL A 452 -2.31 7.20 -4.68
C VAL A 452 -1.71 8.58 -4.38
N HIS A 453 -1.24 9.33 -5.38
CA HIS A 453 -0.64 10.66 -5.14
C HIS A 453 -1.67 11.81 -5.17
N LEU A 454 -2.82 11.63 -5.82
CA LEU A 454 -3.82 12.69 -6.04
C LEU A 454 -5.10 12.53 -5.20
N TRP A 455 -5.23 11.46 -4.42
CA TRP A 455 -6.42 11.13 -3.64
C TRP A 455 -6.95 12.28 -2.76
N PHE A 456 -6.06 13.06 -2.14
CA PHE A 456 -6.46 14.14 -1.24
C PHE A 456 -7.20 15.27 -1.98
N LEU A 457 -6.86 15.56 -3.25
CA LEU A 457 -7.58 16.53 -4.09
C LEU A 457 -8.97 15.99 -4.45
N TRP A 458 -9.06 14.69 -4.73
CA TRP A 458 -10.33 14.04 -4.98
C TRP A 458 -11.25 14.07 -3.76
N TYR A 459 -10.71 13.74 -2.59
CA TYR A 459 -11.43 13.84 -1.32
C TYR A 459 -11.86 15.27 -1.04
N LEU A 460 -11.03 16.27 -1.35
CA LEU A 460 -11.42 17.68 -1.25
C LEU A 460 -12.56 18.06 -2.21
N CYS A 461 -12.64 17.46 -3.40
CA CYS A 461 -13.78 17.68 -4.30
C CYS A 461 -15.06 17.15 -3.65
N LEU A 462 -15.03 15.93 -3.11
CA LEU A 462 -16.17 15.31 -2.44
C LEU A 462 -16.58 16.08 -1.18
N LEU A 463 -15.63 16.49 -0.36
CA LEU A 463 -15.88 17.31 0.82
C LEU A 463 -16.40 18.70 0.46
N ALA A 464 -15.99 19.28 -0.66
CA ALA A 464 -16.56 20.55 -1.14
C ALA A 464 -18.03 20.38 -1.56
N VAL A 465 -18.39 19.26 -2.19
CA VAL A 465 -19.79 18.90 -2.48
C VAL A 465 -20.57 18.69 -1.18
N GLY A 466 -20.04 17.89 -0.25
CA GLY A 466 -20.64 17.68 1.06
C GLY A 466 -20.81 18.98 1.86
N PHE A 467 -19.87 19.91 1.74
CA PHE A 467 -19.97 21.24 2.35
C PHE A 467 -21.10 22.06 1.76
N VAL A 468 -21.36 21.97 0.44
CA VAL A 468 -22.50 22.66 -0.18
C VAL A 468 -23.82 22.14 0.41
N LEU A 469 -23.97 20.82 0.51
CA LEU A 469 -25.14 20.19 1.13
C LEU A 469 -25.32 20.65 2.59
N TYR A 470 -24.24 20.57 3.38
CA TYR A 470 -24.21 21.08 4.75
C TYR A 470 -24.62 22.55 4.81
N ALA A 471 -24.06 23.41 3.97
CA ALA A 471 -24.30 24.85 4.00
C ALA A 471 -25.72 25.23 3.55
N VAL A 472 -26.36 24.41 2.71
CA VAL A 472 -27.80 24.53 2.39
C VAL A 472 -28.64 24.17 3.61
N VAL A 473 -28.38 23.02 4.24
CA VAL A 473 -29.11 22.54 5.43
C VAL A 473 -28.90 23.49 6.62
N ALA A 474 -27.69 24.00 6.82
CA ALA A 474 -27.34 24.90 7.91
C ALA A 474 -28.11 26.22 7.86
N LYS A 475 -28.57 26.68 6.67
CA LYS A 475 -29.46 27.85 6.59
C LYS A 475 -30.81 27.64 7.26
N TRP A 476 -31.29 26.40 7.30
CA TRP A 476 -32.57 26.04 7.89
C TRP A 476 -32.46 25.74 9.39
N ILE A 477 -31.34 25.13 9.81
CA ILE A 477 -31.16 24.61 11.18
C ILE A 477 -30.34 25.56 12.06
N VAL A 478 -29.26 26.16 11.55
CA VAL A 478 -28.32 26.96 12.34
C VAL A 478 -28.68 28.44 12.23
N ARG A 479 -29.48 28.93 13.19
CA ARG A 479 -29.78 30.36 13.33
C ARG A 479 -28.65 31.06 14.08
N GLY A 480 -27.64 31.54 13.37
CA GLY A 480 -26.57 32.40 13.93
C GLY A 480 -25.15 31.87 13.72
N ARG A 481 -24.17 32.48 14.40
CA ARG A 481 -22.77 32.02 14.39
C ARG A 481 -22.57 30.89 15.41
N VAL A 482 -21.67 29.96 15.10
CA VAL A 482 -21.21 28.98 16.08
C VAL A 482 -20.44 29.72 17.18
N SER A 483 -20.67 29.38 18.44
CA SER A 483 -19.95 30.03 19.54
C SER A 483 -18.48 29.61 19.56
N SER A 484 -17.55 30.58 19.53
CA SER A 484 -16.13 30.27 19.79
C SER A 484 -15.86 29.81 21.21
N ALA A 485 -16.76 30.05 22.17
CA ALA A 485 -16.62 29.45 23.50
C ALA A 485 -16.80 27.94 23.45
N TRP A 486 -17.65 27.44 22.54
CA TRP A 486 -17.85 26.01 22.34
C TRP A 486 -16.71 25.41 21.48
N VAL A 487 -16.50 25.88 20.25
CA VAL A 487 -15.53 25.29 19.29
C VAL A 487 -14.10 25.28 19.85
N CYS A 488 -13.72 26.32 20.60
CA CYS A 488 -12.37 26.43 21.16
C CYS A 488 -12.27 25.90 22.60
N SER A 489 -13.33 25.27 23.14
CA SER A 489 -13.28 24.67 24.48
C SER A 489 -12.50 23.36 24.48
N PRO A 490 -11.86 22.99 25.60
CA PRO A 490 -11.29 21.66 25.77
C PRO A 490 -12.32 20.54 25.56
N LEU A 491 -13.57 20.75 25.99
CA LEU A 491 -14.66 19.78 25.82
C LEU A 491 -14.95 19.52 24.33
N ALA A 492 -15.01 20.55 23.49
CA ALA A 492 -15.19 20.35 22.05
C ALA A 492 -14.05 19.53 21.46
N VAL A 493 -12.79 19.79 21.85
CA VAL A 493 -11.65 19.01 21.38
C VAL A 493 -11.79 17.53 21.79
N VAL A 494 -12.18 17.25 23.04
CA VAL A 494 -12.43 15.87 23.50
C VAL A 494 -13.55 15.19 22.71
N LEU A 495 -14.65 15.90 22.42
CA LEU A 495 -15.74 15.38 21.59
C LEU A 495 -15.27 15.06 20.16
N PHE A 496 -14.45 15.94 19.57
CA PHE A 496 -13.90 15.72 18.24
C PHE A 496 -12.87 14.58 18.21
N ILE A 497 -12.09 14.39 19.28
CA ILE A 497 -11.24 13.20 19.45
C ILE A 497 -12.11 11.95 19.46
N GLY A 498 -13.14 11.89 20.31
CA GLY A 498 -14.07 10.76 20.39
C GLY A 498 -14.76 10.46 19.05
N LEU A 499 -15.20 11.51 18.33
CA LEU A 499 -15.77 11.36 16.99
C LEU A 499 -14.76 10.82 15.98
N THR A 500 -13.49 11.20 16.09
CA THR A 500 -12.40 10.72 15.23
C THR A 500 -12.05 9.26 15.49
N MET A 501 -12.21 8.79 16.74
CA MET A 501 -11.94 7.41 17.12
C MET A 501 -12.85 6.41 16.38
N ILE A 502 -14.09 6.79 16.01
CA ILE A 502 -15.04 5.90 15.33
C ILE A 502 -14.52 5.43 13.96
N PRO A 503 -14.28 6.32 12.97
CA PRO A 503 -13.74 5.88 11.70
C PRO A 503 -12.32 5.33 11.83
N GLN A 504 -11.53 5.81 12.80
CA GLN A 504 -10.19 5.27 13.03
C GLN A 504 -10.21 3.82 13.54
N TYR A 505 -11.17 3.46 14.38
CA TYR A 505 -11.38 2.08 14.83
C TYR A 505 -11.83 1.19 13.66
N GLN A 506 -12.70 1.70 12.79
CA GLN A 506 -13.23 0.98 11.62
C GLN A 506 -12.18 0.71 10.53
N MET A 507 -11.06 1.44 10.51
CA MET A 507 -9.97 1.19 9.57
C MET A 507 -9.26 -0.15 9.85
N GLY A 508 -9.41 -0.71 11.04
CA GLY A 508 -8.82 -2.00 11.40
C GLY A 508 -7.29 -1.96 11.57
N ARG A 509 -6.71 -3.13 11.85
CA ARG A 509 -5.29 -3.33 12.16
C ARG A 509 -4.27 -3.28 11.00
N PRO A 510 -4.64 -3.41 9.70
CA PRO A 510 -3.67 -3.23 8.61
C PRO A 510 -2.99 -1.84 8.62
N PHE A 511 -3.54 -0.88 9.37
CA PHE A 511 -3.05 0.49 9.50
C PHE A 511 -2.56 0.79 10.92
N ASP A 512 -1.54 0.07 11.39
CA ASP A 512 -0.92 0.39 12.68
C ASP A 512 -0.14 1.74 12.69
N PHE A 513 -0.15 2.46 11.58
CA PHE A 513 0.36 3.81 11.42
C PHE A 513 -0.47 4.87 12.18
N PHE A 514 0.11 6.06 12.37
CA PHE A 514 -0.64 7.20 12.89
C PHE A 514 -1.54 7.79 11.79
N GLY A 515 -2.86 7.57 11.89
CA GLY A 515 -3.84 8.06 10.91
C GLY A 515 -3.98 7.15 9.69
N PRO A 516 -5.02 7.36 8.85
CA PRO A 516 -5.26 6.55 7.66
C PRO A 516 -4.21 6.79 6.57
N ASP A 517 -3.85 5.71 5.87
CA ASP A 517 -2.99 5.76 4.69
C ASP A 517 -3.72 6.35 3.46
N THR A 518 -2.96 6.55 2.38
CA THR A 518 -3.41 7.03 1.08
C THR A 518 -4.51 6.15 0.48
N SER A 519 -5.49 6.75 -0.20
CA SER A 519 -6.48 6.01 -0.98
C SER A 519 -5.94 5.81 -2.40
N SER A 520 -5.79 4.55 -2.83
CA SER A 520 -5.29 4.19 -4.17
C SER A 520 -6.37 4.16 -5.24
N ASP A 521 -7.62 3.98 -4.83
CA ASP A 521 -8.75 3.75 -5.72
C ASP A 521 -9.47 5.05 -6.10
N PHE A 522 -10.02 5.07 -7.32
CA PHE A 522 -10.90 6.15 -7.76
C PHE A 522 -12.20 6.18 -6.94
N VAL A 523 -12.71 5.00 -6.57
CA VAL A 523 -13.85 4.88 -5.64
C VAL A 523 -13.34 5.19 -4.24
N PRO A 524 -13.86 6.24 -3.57
CA PRO A 524 -13.37 6.62 -2.25
C PRO A 524 -13.63 5.53 -1.21
N ASN A 525 -12.63 5.29 -0.35
CA ASN A 525 -12.90 4.61 0.91
C ASN A 525 -13.70 5.57 1.82
N TRP A 526 -14.97 5.22 2.05
CA TRP A 526 -15.92 6.05 2.81
C TRP A 526 -15.53 6.24 4.27
N VAL A 527 -14.83 5.27 4.89
CA VAL A 527 -14.33 5.39 6.28
C VAL A 527 -13.22 6.43 6.36
N ILE A 528 -12.25 6.38 5.44
CA ILE A 528 -11.16 7.36 5.34
C ILE A 528 -11.72 8.75 5.00
N LEU A 529 -12.69 8.83 4.09
CA LEU A 529 -13.35 10.09 3.76
C LEU A 529 -14.06 10.67 4.98
N GLY A 530 -14.77 9.84 5.74
CA GLY A 530 -15.42 10.20 7.00
C GLY A 530 -14.44 10.74 8.04
N TYR A 531 -13.29 10.09 8.21
CA TYR A 531 -12.21 10.55 9.09
C TYR A 531 -11.77 11.98 8.75
N TYR A 532 -11.44 12.25 7.49
CA TYR A 532 -11.02 13.59 7.07
C TYR A 532 -12.15 14.62 7.03
N ALA A 533 -13.41 14.18 6.87
CA ALA A 533 -14.56 15.05 6.96
C ALA A 533 -14.67 15.69 8.35
N ILE A 534 -14.37 14.95 9.42
CA ILE A 534 -14.39 15.46 10.81
C ILE A 534 -13.47 16.68 10.94
N PHE A 535 -12.22 16.55 10.49
CA PHE A 535 -11.22 17.62 10.50
C PHE A 535 -11.64 18.80 9.60
N PHE A 536 -12.15 18.50 8.41
CA PHE A 536 -12.63 19.52 7.48
C PHE A 536 -13.78 20.35 8.07
N PHE A 537 -14.82 19.71 8.61
CA PHE A 537 -15.96 20.43 9.18
C PHE A 537 -15.58 21.16 10.48
N PHE A 538 -14.67 20.62 11.30
CA PHE A 538 -14.10 21.38 12.41
C PHE A 538 -13.47 22.70 11.95
N GLY A 539 -12.68 22.66 10.87
CA GLY A 539 -12.11 23.85 10.26
C GLY A 539 -13.16 24.88 9.83
N ALA A 540 -14.26 24.41 9.23
CA ALA A 540 -15.38 25.27 8.87
C ALA A 540 -16.06 25.90 10.10
N PHE A 541 -16.31 25.12 11.16
CA PHE A 541 -16.84 25.64 12.42
C PHE A 541 -15.90 26.63 13.08
N TYR A 542 -14.59 26.40 13.02
CA TYR A 542 -13.58 27.29 13.56
C TYR A 542 -13.55 28.65 12.85
N TYR A 543 -13.81 28.68 11.53
CA TYR A 543 -14.00 29.93 10.81
C TYR A 543 -15.23 30.70 11.30
N ASP A 544 -16.39 30.03 11.37
CA ASP A 544 -17.66 30.65 11.78
C ASP A 544 -17.66 31.11 13.25
N ALA A 545 -16.84 30.45 14.08
CA ALA A 545 -16.63 30.77 15.48
C ALA A 545 -15.92 32.11 15.72
N ASP A 546 -15.17 32.60 14.72
CA ASP A 546 -14.50 33.90 14.73
C ASP A 546 -13.63 34.11 15.98
N ASP A 547 -12.63 33.24 16.18
CA ASP A 547 -11.74 33.22 17.35
C ASP A 547 -10.75 34.39 17.39
N GLN A 548 -11.27 35.61 17.56
CA GLN A 548 -10.48 36.86 17.62
C GLN A 548 -9.55 36.90 18.85
N LYS A 549 -9.94 36.25 19.95
CA LYS A 549 -9.16 36.17 21.18
C LYS A 549 -8.04 35.12 21.12
N GLY A 550 -7.97 34.34 20.04
CA GLY A 550 -6.97 33.31 19.86
C GLY A 550 -7.01 32.22 20.94
N ARG A 551 -8.22 31.78 21.32
CA ARG A 551 -8.43 30.74 22.33
C ARG A 551 -7.88 29.39 21.87
N LEU A 552 -8.14 29.01 20.61
CA LEU A 552 -7.65 27.74 20.07
C LEU A 552 -6.14 27.80 19.88
N GLY A 553 -5.40 26.87 20.48
CA GLY A 553 -3.93 26.84 20.42
C GLY A 553 -3.23 27.83 21.34
N ARG A 554 -3.93 28.47 22.29
CA ARG A 554 -3.29 29.39 23.26
C ARG A 554 -2.16 28.73 24.06
N TYR A 555 -2.31 27.44 24.37
CA TYR A 555 -1.35 26.64 25.12
C TYR A 555 -0.41 25.82 24.23
N TRP A 556 -0.11 26.30 23.02
CA TRP A 556 0.63 25.52 22.02
C TRP A 556 1.96 24.90 22.51
N PRO A 557 2.81 25.53 23.35
CA PRO A 557 4.07 24.90 23.73
C PRO A 557 3.82 23.61 24.52
N TRP A 558 2.88 23.68 25.46
CA TRP A 558 2.47 22.55 26.30
C TRP A 558 1.72 21.49 25.51
N VAL A 559 0.84 21.91 24.59
CA VAL A 559 0.10 20.97 23.74
C VAL A 559 1.03 20.23 22.77
N LEU A 560 2.01 20.92 22.17
CA LEU A 560 3.01 20.28 21.33
C LEU A 560 3.94 19.38 22.14
N ALA A 561 4.41 19.84 23.32
CA ALA A 561 5.23 19.01 24.20
C ALA A 561 4.47 17.75 24.64
N PHE A 562 3.21 17.87 25.04
CA PHE A 562 2.35 16.74 25.40
C PHE A 562 2.10 15.80 24.21
N GLY A 563 1.83 16.36 23.03
CA GLY A 563 1.70 15.59 21.80
C GLY A 563 2.95 14.79 21.46
N MET A 564 4.12 15.42 21.57
CA MET A 564 5.41 14.84 21.19
C MET A 564 6.00 13.88 22.21
N LEU A 565 5.90 14.20 23.49
CA LEU A 565 6.60 13.47 24.56
C LEU A 565 5.71 12.43 25.23
N ILE A 566 4.38 12.56 25.11
CA ILE A 566 3.42 11.65 25.75
C ILE A 566 2.57 10.92 24.72
N LEU A 567 1.76 11.64 23.94
CA LEU A 567 0.78 11.00 23.04
C LEU A 567 1.46 10.22 21.90
N PHE A 568 2.55 10.74 21.34
CA PHE A 568 3.26 10.08 20.26
C PHE A 568 3.98 8.80 20.73
N PRO A 569 4.80 8.80 21.80
CA PRO A 569 5.35 7.57 22.36
C PRO A 569 4.27 6.59 22.83
N ALA A 570 3.18 7.06 23.44
CA ALA A 570 2.07 6.21 23.85
C ALA A 570 1.32 5.59 22.67
N GLY A 571 1.15 6.33 21.57
CA GLY A 571 0.58 5.78 20.34
C GLY A 571 1.53 4.78 19.68
N LEU A 572 2.85 5.04 19.67
CA LEU A 572 3.86 4.12 19.15
C LEU A 572 3.96 2.82 19.98
N SER A 573 3.85 2.93 21.31
CA SER A 573 3.90 1.76 22.19
C SER A 573 2.70 0.83 22.02
N THR A 574 1.58 1.35 21.52
CA THR A 574 0.42 0.54 21.13
C THR A 574 0.51 -0.03 19.71
N SER A 575 1.45 0.42 18.88
CA SER A 575 1.55 0.10 17.45
C SER A 575 2.69 -0.85 17.07
N GLY A 576 3.18 -1.68 18.00
CA GLY A 576 4.17 -2.72 17.73
C GLY A 576 5.51 -2.24 17.14
N LEU A 577 5.84 -0.95 17.20
CA LEU A 577 7.00 -0.35 16.53
C LEU A 577 8.02 0.29 17.50
N ALA A 578 8.05 -0.25 18.72
CA ALA A 578 9.03 -0.08 19.80
C ALA A 578 9.02 1.25 20.61
N LEU A 579 8.42 1.15 21.80
CA LEU A 579 8.90 1.70 23.09
C LEU A 579 7.96 1.21 24.21
N SER A 580 7.91 -0.10 24.48
CA SER A 580 7.23 -0.62 25.68
C SER A 580 7.51 -2.10 25.90
N ALA A 581 8.40 -2.37 26.86
CA ALA A 581 8.45 -3.60 27.65
C ALA A 581 7.22 -3.78 28.58
N TYR A 582 6.16 -2.97 28.38
CA TYR A 582 4.94 -2.89 29.19
C TYR A 582 3.69 -3.38 28.42
N SER A 583 3.86 -3.87 27.18
CA SER A 583 2.75 -4.17 26.24
C SER A 583 2.07 -5.53 26.48
N GLU A 584 2.77 -6.49 27.10
CA GLU A 584 2.31 -7.88 27.24
C GLU A 584 1.25 -8.06 28.35
N SER A 585 1.19 -7.16 29.34
CA SER A 585 0.24 -7.26 30.47
C SER A 585 -1.15 -6.64 30.22
N ILE A 586 -1.35 -5.93 29.10
CA ILE A 586 -2.63 -5.26 28.78
C ILE A 586 -3.40 -6.09 27.75
N PRO A 587 -4.69 -6.43 28.00
CA PRO A 587 -5.53 -7.15 27.05
C PRO A 587 -5.56 -6.47 25.67
N GLU A 588 -5.53 -7.28 24.63
CA GLU A 588 -5.34 -6.81 23.25
C GLU A 588 -6.42 -5.81 22.79
N ALA A 589 -7.69 -6.05 23.17
CA ALA A 589 -8.80 -5.14 22.90
C ALA A 589 -8.61 -3.76 23.57
N THR A 590 -8.08 -3.76 24.79
CA THR A 590 -7.76 -2.54 25.55
C THR A 590 -6.58 -1.81 24.91
N ARG A 591 -5.53 -2.53 24.51
CA ARG A 591 -4.37 -1.96 23.80
C ARG A 591 -4.79 -1.28 22.49
N TRP A 592 -5.66 -1.93 21.73
CA TRP A 592 -6.22 -1.38 20.50
C TRP A 592 -7.05 -0.13 20.76
N GLY A 593 -7.99 -0.17 21.71
CA GLY A 593 -8.81 0.99 22.07
C GLY A 593 -7.96 2.18 22.53
N LEU A 594 -6.94 1.94 23.36
CA LEU A 594 -5.98 2.95 23.80
C LEU A 594 -5.15 3.49 22.64
N GLY A 595 -4.70 2.64 21.71
CA GLY A 595 -3.94 3.06 20.54
C GLY A 595 -4.75 3.96 19.61
N VAL A 596 -6.01 3.61 19.35
CA VAL A 596 -6.94 4.48 18.61
C VAL A 596 -7.10 5.83 19.31
N ALA A 597 -7.28 5.83 20.64
CA ALA A 597 -7.41 7.05 21.42
C ALA A 597 -6.15 7.93 21.37
N PHE A 598 -4.96 7.36 21.60
CA PHE A 598 -3.69 8.11 21.59
C PHE A 598 -3.37 8.68 20.21
N LYS A 599 -3.52 7.88 19.14
CA LYS A 599 -3.27 8.32 17.76
C LYS A 599 -4.25 9.43 17.35
N ALA A 600 -5.54 9.31 17.69
CA ALA A 600 -6.53 10.36 17.44
C ALA A 600 -6.22 11.63 18.25
N ALA A 601 -5.92 11.50 19.55
CA ALA A 601 -5.53 12.61 20.40
C ALA A 601 -4.25 13.31 19.91
N PHE A 602 -3.27 12.55 19.43
CA PHE A 602 -2.04 13.06 18.84
C PHE A 602 -2.33 13.93 17.62
N ALA A 603 -3.15 13.44 16.68
CA ALA A 603 -3.52 14.19 15.48
C ALA A 603 -4.14 15.56 15.82
N TRP A 604 -5.03 15.59 16.82
CA TRP A 604 -5.68 16.81 17.32
C TRP A 604 -4.71 17.73 18.07
N ALA A 605 -3.91 17.18 18.99
CA ALA A 605 -2.93 17.95 19.76
C ALA A 605 -1.92 18.63 18.85
N MET A 606 -1.34 17.90 17.90
CA MET A 606 -0.40 18.46 16.95
C MET A 606 -1.06 19.50 16.06
N SER A 607 -2.26 19.24 15.52
CA SER A 607 -2.97 20.21 14.68
C SER A 607 -3.26 21.52 15.41
N ILE A 608 -3.79 21.47 16.64
CA ILE A 608 -4.10 22.64 17.47
C ILE A 608 -2.82 23.36 17.92
N GLY A 609 -1.80 22.60 18.31
CA GLY A 609 -0.49 23.12 18.70
C GLY A 609 0.16 23.90 17.56
N PHE A 610 0.16 23.35 16.35
CA PHE A 610 0.71 24.04 15.18
C PHE A 610 -0.10 25.30 14.78
N ILE A 611 -1.43 25.30 14.94
CA ILE A 611 -2.25 26.52 14.78
C ILE A 611 -1.80 27.61 15.75
N GLY A 612 -1.56 27.27 17.02
CA GLY A 612 -1.11 28.21 18.03
C GLY A 612 0.34 28.67 17.82
N LEU A 613 1.25 27.75 17.48
CA LEU A 613 2.65 28.05 17.16
C LEU A 613 2.75 29.07 16.03
N PHE A 614 2.05 28.83 14.91
CA PHE A 614 2.11 29.73 13.77
C PHE A 614 1.48 31.08 14.06
N ARG A 615 0.44 31.13 14.90
CA ARG A 615 -0.10 32.42 15.37
C ARG A 615 0.91 33.19 16.22
N ALA A 616 1.67 32.50 17.08
CA ALA A 616 2.65 33.12 17.95
C ALA A 616 3.90 33.60 17.19
N VAL A 617 4.36 32.84 16.19
CA VAL A 617 5.60 33.14 15.45
C VAL A 617 5.33 34.04 14.24
N ILE A 618 4.22 33.83 13.52
CA ILE A 618 3.89 34.59 12.30
C ILE A 618 2.91 35.73 12.64
N THR A 619 3.45 36.79 13.25
CA THR A 619 2.65 37.94 13.70
C THR A 619 2.49 39.05 12.65
N ARG A 620 3.34 39.04 11.61
CA ARG A 620 3.37 40.07 10.56
C ARG A 620 3.38 39.46 9.17
N GLU A 621 2.90 40.23 8.20
CA GLU A 621 2.98 39.86 6.80
C GLU A 621 4.44 39.84 6.33
N SER A 622 4.87 38.75 5.68
CA SER A 622 6.19 38.62 5.09
C SER A 622 6.08 38.26 3.61
N ARG A 623 6.80 39.00 2.75
CA ARG A 623 6.87 38.71 1.31
C ARG A 623 7.44 37.32 1.03
N ARG A 624 8.43 36.88 1.83
CA ARG A 624 9.07 35.55 1.69
C ARG A 624 8.10 34.43 2.06
N ILE A 625 7.41 34.56 3.20
CA ILE A 625 6.40 33.57 3.63
C ILE A 625 5.25 33.52 2.64
N ARG A 626 4.82 34.68 2.11
CA ARG A 626 3.79 34.73 1.07
C ARG A 626 4.25 33.97 -0.19
N TYR A 627 5.49 34.18 -0.62
CA TYR A 627 6.05 33.47 -1.76
C TYR A 627 6.02 31.94 -1.57
N ILE A 628 6.48 31.45 -0.41
CA ILE A 628 6.44 30.02 -0.06
C ILE A 628 5.01 29.50 0.01
N SER A 629 4.08 30.26 0.58
CA SER A 629 2.66 29.87 0.65
C SER A 629 2.03 29.78 -0.73
N ASP A 630 2.31 30.74 -1.61
CA ASP A 630 1.79 30.73 -2.98
C ASP A 630 2.39 29.60 -3.82
N SER A 631 3.65 29.21 -3.57
CA SER A 631 4.31 28.13 -4.29
C SER A 631 3.97 26.74 -3.74
N SER A 632 3.62 26.63 -2.45
CA SER A 632 3.42 25.34 -1.75
C SER A 632 2.49 24.38 -2.45
N TYR A 633 1.40 24.88 -3.06
CA TYR A 633 0.46 24.05 -3.81
C TYR A 633 1.12 23.38 -5.03
N TRP A 634 1.88 24.14 -5.82
CA TRP A 634 2.61 23.61 -6.97
C TRP A 634 3.69 22.62 -6.52
N LEU A 635 4.52 23.03 -5.56
CA LEU A 635 5.57 22.19 -4.96
C LEU A 635 5.01 20.83 -4.57
N TYR A 636 3.88 20.81 -3.85
CA TYR A 636 3.27 19.57 -3.39
C TYR A 636 2.67 18.72 -4.52
N VAL A 637 2.19 19.32 -5.60
CA VAL A 637 1.62 18.52 -6.68
C VAL A 637 2.70 17.81 -7.49
N ILE A 638 3.80 18.48 -7.81
CA ILE A 638 4.81 17.96 -8.75
C ILE A 638 6.03 17.29 -8.09
N HIS A 639 6.16 17.33 -6.75
CA HIS A 639 7.36 16.81 -6.10
C HIS A 639 7.60 15.33 -6.29
N PHE A 640 6.54 14.52 -6.40
CA PHE A 640 6.66 13.08 -6.33
C PHE A 640 7.67 12.49 -7.35
N PRO A 641 7.54 12.69 -8.67
CA PRO A 641 8.54 12.17 -9.62
C PRO A 641 9.95 12.70 -9.35
N ILE A 642 10.09 13.96 -8.92
CA ILE A 642 11.40 14.57 -8.61
C ILE A 642 12.04 13.92 -7.38
N VAL A 643 11.26 13.62 -6.34
CA VAL A 643 11.73 12.90 -5.15
C VAL A 643 12.30 11.55 -5.55
N ILE A 644 11.59 10.78 -6.38
CA ILE A 644 12.03 9.45 -6.84
C ILE A 644 13.37 9.55 -7.56
N LEU A 645 13.49 10.47 -8.51
CA LEU A 645 14.71 10.65 -9.29
C LEU A 645 15.90 11.04 -8.41
N VAL A 646 15.70 11.93 -7.43
CA VAL A 646 16.75 12.31 -6.47
C VAL A 646 17.10 11.14 -5.56
N GLN A 647 16.12 10.34 -5.14
CA GLN A 647 16.37 9.13 -4.35
C GLN A 647 17.23 8.12 -5.13
N VAL A 648 16.87 7.81 -6.39
CA VAL A 648 17.68 6.95 -7.27
C VAL A 648 19.10 7.51 -7.43
N TRP A 649 19.23 8.82 -7.65
CA TRP A 649 20.54 9.46 -7.84
C TRP A 649 21.45 9.35 -6.61
N MET A 650 20.87 9.33 -5.40
CA MET A 650 21.62 9.34 -4.14
C MET A 650 21.69 7.97 -3.44
N GLN A 651 20.99 6.95 -3.95
CA GLN A 651 20.78 5.69 -3.25
C GLN A 651 22.08 5.01 -2.84
N ASP A 652 23.14 5.10 -3.66
CA ASP A 652 24.43 4.45 -3.45
C ASP A 652 25.49 5.32 -2.76
N TRP A 653 25.16 6.57 -2.40
CA TRP A 653 26.14 7.48 -1.83
C TRP A 653 26.55 7.05 -0.42
N ALA A 654 27.85 7.12 -0.12
CA ALA A 654 28.41 6.81 1.20
C ALA A 654 28.19 7.93 2.26
N LEU A 655 26.97 8.47 2.33
CA LEU A 655 26.56 9.49 3.31
C LEU A 655 25.53 8.91 4.28
N GLY A 656 25.52 9.37 5.53
CA GLY A 656 24.52 8.97 6.51
C GLY A 656 23.10 9.46 6.17
N ALA A 657 22.09 8.75 6.68
CA ALA A 657 20.67 9.00 6.39
C ALA A 657 20.25 10.47 6.56
N TRP A 658 20.62 11.10 7.68
CA TRP A 658 20.23 12.49 7.97
C TRP A 658 20.95 13.52 7.09
N THR A 659 22.18 13.24 6.69
CA THR A 659 22.91 14.05 5.72
C THR A 659 22.24 13.97 4.35
N LYS A 660 21.90 12.77 3.89
CA LYS A 660 21.14 12.56 2.66
C LYS A 660 19.76 13.23 2.73
N PHE A 661 19.02 13.04 3.82
CA PHE A 661 17.72 13.69 4.04
C PHE A 661 17.81 15.21 3.87
N THR A 662 18.82 15.83 4.49
CA THR A 662 19.03 17.29 4.44
C THR A 662 19.40 17.75 3.02
N LEU A 663 20.32 17.03 2.36
CA LEU A 663 20.75 17.35 0.99
C LEU A 663 19.59 17.17 -0.01
N SER A 664 18.88 16.04 0.05
CA SER A 664 17.69 15.79 -0.76
C SER A 664 16.64 16.88 -0.55
N THR A 665 16.37 17.26 0.70
CA THR A 665 15.42 18.33 1.01
C THR A 665 15.85 19.66 0.38
N ALA A 666 17.13 20.02 0.46
CA ALA A 666 17.65 21.24 -0.16
C ALA A 666 17.54 21.21 -1.68
N VAL A 667 18.04 20.15 -2.32
CA VAL A 667 18.03 19.98 -3.78
C VAL A 667 16.59 19.99 -4.33
N ILE A 668 15.71 19.17 -3.75
CA ILE A 668 14.31 19.07 -4.16
C ILE A 668 13.61 20.42 -3.97
N THR A 669 13.81 21.09 -2.83
CA THR A 669 13.20 22.41 -2.60
C THR A 669 13.66 23.43 -3.65
N VAL A 670 14.94 23.48 -3.99
CA VAL A 670 15.47 24.38 -5.03
C VAL A 670 14.86 24.06 -6.40
N LEU A 671 14.86 22.79 -6.80
CA LEU A 671 14.27 22.35 -8.09
C LEU A 671 12.78 22.71 -8.17
N LEU A 672 12.02 22.47 -7.10
CA LEU A 672 10.59 22.77 -7.08
C LEU A 672 10.32 24.28 -7.08
N LEU A 673 11.09 25.08 -6.35
CA LEU A 673 10.94 26.54 -6.36
C LEU A 673 11.35 27.14 -7.71
N ALA A 674 12.38 26.60 -8.35
CA ALA A 674 12.79 26.99 -9.70
C ALA A 674 11.69 26.67 -10.72
N SER A 675 11.15 25.44 -10.68
CA SER A 675 10.05 25.05 -11.57
C SER A 675 8.80 25.93 -11.36
N TYR A 676 8.46 26.28 -10.12
CA TYR A 676 7.38 27.22 -9.83
C TYR A 676 7.64 28.59 -10.44
N HIS A 677 8.87 29.10 -10.32
CA HIS A 677 9.23 30.42 -10.83
C HIS A 677 9.15 30.47 -12.37
N LEU A 678 9.64 29.43 -13.04
CA LEU A 678 9.74 29.35 -14.49
C LEU A 678 8.39 29.03 -15.15
N PHE A 679 7.69 28.01 -14.65
CA PHE A 679 6.54 27.44 -15.36
C PHE A 679 5.19 27.90 -14.81
N VAL A 680 5.13 28.47 -13.60
CA VAL A 680 3.86 28.81 -12.95
C VAL A 680 3.72 30.30 -12.72
N ARG A 681 4.63 30.92 -11.96
CA ARG A 681 4.39 32.24 -11.34
C ARG A 681 3.90 33.33 -12.29
N TYR A 682 4.43 33.39 -13.50
CA TYR A 682 4.09 34.40 -14.51
C TYR A 682 3.37 33.83 -15.74
N THR A 683 2.88 32.60 -15.66
CA THR A 683 2.18 31.92 -16.75
C THR A 683 0.67 31.89 -16.51
N PRO A 684 -0.14 31.54 -17.53
CA PRO A 684 -1.57 31.32 -17.36
C PRO A 684 -1.90 30.30 -16.26
N ILE A 685 -1.02 29.31 -16.04
CA ILE A 685 -1.13 28.33 -14.94
C ILE A 685 -1.06 29.03 -13.58
N GLY A 686 -0.10 29.94 -13.38
CA GLY A 686 -0.04 30.74 -12.16
C GLY A 686 -1.19 31.73 -12.02
N TRP A 687 -1.73 32.26 -13.13
CA TRP A 687 -2.91 33.11 -13.08
C TRP A 687 -4.14 32.34 -12.58
N MET A 688 -4.28 31.10 -13.03
CA MET A 688 -5.32 30.18 -12.60
C MET A 688 -5.15 29.79 -11.11
N LEU A 689 -3.93 29.42 -10.70
CA LEU A 689 -3.66 28.93 -9.35
C LEU A 689 -3.59 30.05 -8.31
N ASN A 690 -2.95 31.18 -8.62
CA ASN A 690 -2.58 32.22 -7.66
C ASN A 690 -3.09 33.63 -8.01
N GLY A 691 -3.81 33.79 -9.13
CA GLY A 691 -4.25 35.08 -9.67
C GLY A 691 -3.19 35.75 -10.55
N LYS A 692 -3.60 36.71 -11.39
CA LYS A 692 -2.69 37.43 -12.31
C LYS A 692 -1.58 38.14 -11.53
N ARG A 693 -0.32 37.92 -11.93
CA ARG A 693 0.88 38.61 -11.42
C ARG A 693 1.72 39.10 -12.59
N GLN A 694 2.19 40.34 -12.50
CA GLN A 694 3.09 40.94 -13.49
C GLN A 694 4.55 40.74 -13.07
N ARG A 695 5.46 40.59 -14.04
CA ARG A 695 6.91 40.61 -13.77
C ARG A 695 7.29 42.02 -13.29
N PRO A 696 8.18 42.16 -12.28
CA PRO A 696 8.74 43.47 -11.96
C PRO A 696 9.41 44.05 -13.21
N SER A 697 9.14 45.31 -13.54
CA SER A 697 9.87 46.00 -14.61
C SER A 697 11.32 46.21 -14.19
N HIS A 698 12.25 46.12 -15.15
CA HIS A 698 13.70 46.30 -14.92
C HIS A 698 14.08 47.66 -14.29
N SER A 699 13.14 48.61 -14.19
CA SER A 699 13.30 49.91 -13.52
C SER A 699 13.37 49.84 -12.00
N ASP A 700 12.80 48.80 -11.38
CA ASP A 700 12.56 48.80 -9.93
C ASP A 700 13.72 48.16 -9.13
N SER A 701 14.70 47.57 -9.81
CA SER A 701 15.87 46.95 -9.17
C SER A 701 16.99 47.93 -8.78
N ALA A 702 16.89 49.20 -9.18
CA ALA A 702 17.90 50.22 -8.87
C ALA A 702 17.59 51.05 -7.61
N GLY A 703 16.38 50.97 -7.05
CA GLY A 703 15.87 51.99 -6.11
C GLY A 703 15.69 51.61 -4.64
N SER A 704 16.01 50.38 -4.20
CA SER A 704 15.84 50.04 -2.77
C SER A 704 16.75 48.92 -2.28
N ARG A 705 17.97 49.29 -1.86
CA ARG A 705 18.62 48.75 -0.65
C ARG A 705 18.38 49.80 0.44
N PRO A 706 18.04 49.45 1.69
CA PRO A 706 18.68 48.41 2.50
C PRO A 706 17.81 47.19 2.82
#